data_AF-A0A818MKE8-F1
#
_entry.id   AF-A0A818MKE8-F1
#
_cell.length_a   1.000
_cell.length_b   1.000
_cell.length_c   1.000
_cell.angle_alpha   90.00
_cell.angle_beta   90.00
_cell.angle_gamma   90.00
#
_symmetry.space_group_name_H-M   'P 1'
#
loop_
_entity.id
_entity.type
_entity.pdbx_description
1 polymer ?
#
loop_
_entity_poly.entity_id
_entity_poly.type
_entity_poly.pdbx_seq_one_letter_code
_entity_poly.pdbx_strand_id
1 'polypeptide(L)'
;MFNESIDGRLVAPAPSAAVCNERTYNATACSIAKAQWTNAAWRSDQIGAMQFHNWENSSCSVFVNSSTCNQGSVPVLAVDAILPEHVQATVRFAVMNNLRLVIKSTGHDLLGRSTAAGSLLLWLHHMKNMTLIEQYSSCDLTNVSNAIRIEAGILLIVGITTLVTIISIGVGILIGHFAIAKSQTNTSWKHNYITQQANPEHYKKFIDSIKATNIEANLKDLASHPHMAGLAEDLESAQTMEEQWKRDGLQVTKTKYNVLLSYPDDNKPNRITLTNANGVLIMQTTGMEKSYDPKQPKTVNPFLAYTPNGTVSSSKLFYANYGRLGDLHKLASIVGNESLQGSIIIMRYGGIYRGNKVMHAQYFGAVGAILYNDPANSAPFGTSPDQVYDKTWYMPPTGAQRGSSRISKGDPLTPIYPSTDYMYRVKEENMKFLPKIPAQPISYSEAQLIFQYMQGSEVIADWHGALSNVTYRYGGELVYSTDAWSLGAVDSISGTATLLEITRVIGQMYKDGFRPRRSLMFCSWSAEEYGLIGSVEYVQEYVKVLGARVVSYLNIDAPVRGNYTIHVGASPILFDIIVEASKMVSSAYDPPDQTIYDKWMKSHWNNVTHEPKIRYGLGSSSDFYAFNQLAGSSNFDAVYEFNPTDHGNIDMYPLYHTSYETFSMVKNFIDPDFTAHRTMAQFIGVLGLILCETNILPFNVMRYTMVFKQLLKKTQQNNTDFSILQNAIDDFEKAAKDFVTRSKTLNIENPYEIRAYNDQLLQLERAFLNPLGQGLDYPDYKHIIFAPAKTDQYSASGFPTINDALVGNNQIEMNQEIAIVVYFIRGALSILKQFDKFMT
;
A
#
# COMPACT_ATOMS: atom_id res chain seq x y z
N MET A 1 -27.23 -17.47 -15.86
CA MET A 1 -26.88 -16.06 -16.15
C MET A 1 -25.37 -15.77 -16.10
N PHE A 2 -24.69 -15.67 -14.94
CA PHE A 2 -23.25 -15.31 -14.94
C PHE A 2 -22.38 -16.33 -15.71
N ASN A 3 -22.55 -17.64 -15.43
CA ASN A 3 -21.77 -18.66 -16.13
C ASN A 3 -22.01 -18.66 -17.66
N GLU A 4 -23.22 -18.34 -18.12
CA GLU A 4 -23.50 -18.18 -19.56
C GLU A 4 -22.77 -16.97 -20.17
N SER A 5 -22.61 -15.86 -19.42
CA SER A 5 -21.88 -14.67 -19.89
C SER A 5 -20.36 -14.84 -19.99
N ILE A 6 -19.85 -16.03 -19.63
CA ILE A 6 -18.45 -16.45 -19.73
C ILE A 6 -18.32 -17.82 -20.40
N ASP A 7 -19.26 -18.16 -21.29
CA ASP A 7 -19.29 -19.40 -22.10
C ASP A 7 -19.14 -20.70 -21.28
N GLY A 8 -19.70 -20.75 -20.07
CA GLY A 8 -19.69 -21.91 -19.19
C GLY A 8 -18.41 -22.10 -18.36
N ARG A 9 -17.49 -21.11 -18.34
CA ARG A 9 -16.13 -21.25 -17.78
C ARG A 9 -15.97 -20.95 -16.28
N LEU A 10 -17.06 -20.93 -15.51
CA LEU A 10 -16.99 -20.93 -14.05
C LEU A 10 -16.61 -22.32 -13.54
N VAL A 11 -15.53 -22.41 -12.76
CA VAL A 11 -15.01 -23.65 -12.18
C VAL A 11 -14.73 -23.50 -10.69
N ALA A 12 -14.67 -24.61 -9.96
CA ALA A 12 -14.31 -24.64 -8.53
C ALA A 12 -12.86 -25.13 -8.37
N PRO A 13 -11.88 -24.24 -8.13
CA PRO A 13 -10.51 -24.66 -7.86
C PRO A 13 -10.39 -25.29 -6.47
N ALA A 14 -9.41 -26.17 -6.27
CA ALA A 14 -9.05 -26.75 -4.98
C ALA A 14 -7.53 -26.65 -4.76
N PRO A 15 -7.04 -26.63 -3.51
CA PRO A 15 -5.61 -26.68 -3.22
C PRO A 15 -4.92 -27.84 -3.91
N SER A 16 -3.72 -27.62 -4.46
CA SER A 16 -3.05 -28.64 -5.28
C SER A 16 -2.66 -29.91 -4.51
N ALA A 17 -2.60 -29.84 -3.17
CA ALA A 17 -2.41 -30.98 -2.29
C ALA A 17 -3.69 -31.80 -2.02
N ALA A 18 -4.89 -31.30 -2.33
CA ALA A 18 -6.16 -31.93 -1.93
C ALA A 18 -6.32 -33.36 -2.47
N VAL A 19 -5.77 -33.66 -3.65
CA VAL A 19 -5.75 -35.01 -4.23
C VAL A 19 -4.99 -36.06 -3.41
N CYS A 20 -4.17 -35.64 -2.44
CA CYS A 20 -3.46 -36.51 -1.50
C CYS A 20 -4.16 -36.70 -0.14
N ASN A 21 -5.34 -36.12 0.07
CA ASN A 21 -6.00 -36.02 1.38
C ASN A 21 -7.41 -36.66 1.37
N GLU A 22 -7.81 -37.30 2.48
CA GLU A 22 -8.92 -38.27 2.54
C GLU A 22 -10.17 -37.95 1.73
N ARG A 23 -10.75 -36.75 1.92
CA ARG A 23 -12.04 -36.36 1.32
C ARG A 23 -12.02 -36.30 -0.22
N THR A 24 -10.84 -36.17 -0.82
CA THR A 24 -10.61 -35.98 -2.26
C THR A 24 -9.48 -36.87 -2.78
N TYR A 25 -9.15 -37.95 -2.05
CA TYR A 25 -7.99 -38.77 -2.33
C TYR A 25 -8.06 -39.45 -3.70
N ASN A 26 -7.01 -39.28 -4.51
CA ASN A 26 -6.83 -39.96 -5.78
C ASN A 26 -5.36 -40.37 -5.93
N ALA A 27 -5.09 -41.68 -5.90
CA ALA A 27 -3.73 -42.22 -5.88
C ALA A 27 -2.86 -41.74 -7.06
N THR A 28 -3.41 -41.71 -8.28
CA THR A 28 -2.69 -41.28 -9.48
C THR A 28 -2.40 -39.78 -9.46
N ALA A 29 -3.41 -38.95 -9.17
CA ALA A 29 -3.24 -37.50 -9.10
C ALA A 29 -2.31 -37.09 -7.94
N CYS A 30 -2.38 -37.77 -6.80
CA CYS A 30 -1.46 -37.57 -5.69
C CYS A 30 -0.02 -37.94 -6.04
N SER A 31 0.21 -39.03 -6.79
CA SER A 31 1.54 -39.42 -7.27
C SER A 31 2.14 -38.34 -8.18
N ILE A 32 1.34 -37.80 -9.12
CA ILE A 32 1.74 -36.69 -9.99
C ILE A 32 2.03 -35.43 -9.18
N ALA A 33 1.15 -35.05 -8.24
CA ALA A 33 1.32 -33.87 -7.40
C ALA A 33 2.58 -33.95 -6.53
N LYS A 34 2.90 -35.13 -5.98
CA LYS A 34 4.16 -35.40 -5.25
C LYS A 34 5.38 -35.22 -6.14
N ALA A 35 5.37 -35.80 -7.34
CA ALA A 35 6.50 -35.75 -8.27
C ALA A 35 6.75 -34.35 -8.86
N GLN A 36 5.69 -33.59 -9.11
CA GLN A 36 5.74 -32.25 -9.72
C GLN A 36 5.62 -31.11 -8.70
N TRP A 37 5.73 -31.40 -7.40
CA TRP A 37 5.40 -30.44 -6.33
C TRP A 37 6.15 -29.11 -6.42
N THR A 38 7.41 -29.13 -6.86
CA THR A 38 8.23 -27.91 -7.03
C THR A 38 8.36 -27.45 -8.48
N ASN A 39 7.65 -28.07 -9.43
CA ASN A 39 7.72 -27.70 -10.85
C ASN A 39 6.83 -26.47 -11.14
N ALA A 40 7.47 -25.34 -11.43
CA ALA A 40 6.81 -24.08 -11.71
C ALA A 40 5.80 -24.13 -12.88
N ALA A 41 6.11 -24.88 -13.95
CA ALA A 41 5.23 -25.01 -15.11
C ALA A 41 3.96 -25.77 -14.72
N TRP A 42 4.10 -26.94 -14.09
CA TRP A 42 2.97 -27.74 -13.61
C TRP A 42 2.07 -26.94 -12.64
N ARG A 43 2.64 -26.17 -11.72
CA ARG A 43 1.88 -25.27 -10.82
C ARG A 43 1.20 -24.11 -11.55
N SER A 44 1.77 -23.63 -12.66
CA SER A 44 1.11 -22.62 -13.50
C SER A 44 -0.13 -23.17 -14.21
N ASP A 45 -0.14 -24.47 -14.54
CA ASP A 45 -1.23 -25.20 -15.19
C ASP A 45 -2.32 -25.65 -14.20
N GLN A 46 -2.00 -25.84 -12.91
CA GLN A 46 -2.99 -26.15 -11.89
C GLN A 46 -3.70 -24.86 -11.41
N ILE A 47 -5.00 -24.72 -11.69
CA ILE A 47 -5.76 -23.50 -11.37
C ILE A 47 -5.66 -23.07 -9.88
N GLY A 48 -5.72 -24.02 -8.96
CA GLY A 48 -5.63 -23.79 -7.51
C GLY A 48 -4.22 -23.77 -6.93
N ALA A 49 -3.17 -23.91 -7.74
CA ALA A 49 -1.78 -23.84 -7.27
C ALA A 49 -1.20 -22.42 -7.35
N MET A 50 -0.25 -22.11 -6.49
CA MET A 50 0.58 -20.90 -6.47
C MET A 50 2.04 -21.27 -6.73
N GLN A 51 2.86 -20.28 -7.10
CA GLN A 51 4.26 -20.49 -7.44
C GLN A 51 5.07 -21.09 -6.28
N PHE A 52 4.80 -20.63 -5.06
CA PHE A 52 5.21 -21.30 -3.82
C PHE A 52 3.96 -21.83 -3.11
N HIS A 53 4.01 -23.08 -2.67
CA HIS A 53 2.84 -23.78 -2.14
C HIS A 53 2.32 -23.22 -0.81
N ASN A 54 3.17 -22.52 -0.04
CA ASN A 54 2.81 -21.85 1.21
C ASN A 54 1.68 -20.81 1.04
N TRP A 55 1.44 -20.33 -0.19
CA TRP A 55 0.36 -19.41 -0.53
C TRP A 55 -1.00 -20.09 -0.82
N GLU A 56 -1.11 -21.41 -0.76
CA GLU A 56 -2.35 -22.14 -1.06
C GLU A 56 -3.13 -22.48 0.20
N ASN A 57 -2.55 -23.30 1.07
CA ASN A 57 -3.17 -23.72 2.32
C ASN A 57 -2.09 -24.17 3.33
N SER A 58 -2.43 -24.07 4.61
CA SER A 58 -1.68 -24.57 5.76
C SER A 58 -2.20 -25.93 6.26
N SER A 59 -3.39 -26.41 5.83
CA SER A 59 -3.99 -27.68 6.29
C SER A 59 -3.95 -28.88 5.32
N CYS A 60 -3.72 -28.66 4.02
CA CYS A 60 -3.56 -29.72 3.03
C CYS A 60 -2.07 -30.02 2.79
N SER A 61 -1.67 -31.30 2.84
CA SER A 61 -0.28 -31.71 2.58
C SER A 61 -0.21 -32.79 1.49
N VAL A 62 0.86 -32.76 0.67
CA VAL A 62 1.20 -33.90 -0.20
C VAL A 62 2.04 -34.95 0.51
N PHE A 63 2.61 -34.63 1.68
CA PHE A 63 3.50 -35.52 2.42
C PHE A 63 2.78 -36.33 3.51
N VAL A 64 1.71 -35.76 4.08
CA VAL A 64 0.91 -36.36 5.15
C VAL A 64 -0.55 -36.39 4.71
N ASN A 65 -1.22 -37.53 4.84
CA ASN A 65 -2.67 -37.63 4.61
C ASN A 65 -3.40 -36.96 5.77
N SER A 66 -4.08 -35.85 5.51
CA SER A 66 -4.86 -35.09 6.49
C SER A 66 -6.36 -35.20 6.22
N SER A 67 -7.14 -35.48 7.27
CA SER A 67 -8.61 -35.47 7.24
C SER A 67 -9.20 -34.04 7.23
N THR A 68 -8.37 -33.02 7.50
CA THR A 68 -8.75 -31.60 7.67
C THR A 68 -8.29 -30.69 6.52
N CYS A 69 -7.92 -31.27 5.37
CA CYS A 69 -7.63 -30.51 4.16
C CYS A 69 -8.83 -29.64 3.75
N ASN A 70 -8.67 -28.33 3.85
CA ASN A 70 -9.70 -27.30 3.62
C ASN A 70 -9.29 -26.36 2.46
N GLN A 71 -10.09 -25.33 2.14
CA GLN A 71 -9.82 -24.45 1.00
C GLN A 71 -8.58 -23.54 1.18
N GLY A 72 -8.22 -23.20 2.42
CA GLY A 72 -7.10 -22.30 2.73
C GLY A 72 -7.26 -20.90 2.11
N SER A 73 -6.17 -20.39 1.54
CA SER A 73 -6.14 -19.14 0.76
C SER A 73 -6.54 -19.32 -0.70
N VAL A 74 -6.70 -20.55 -1.20
CA VAL A 74 -7.15 -20.78 -2.58
C VAL A 74 -8.54 -20.16 -2.76
N PRO A 75 -8.79 -19.40 -3.83
CA PRO A 75 -10.11 -18.85 -4.15
C PRO A 75 -11.19 -19.94 -4.17
N VAL A 76 -12.47 -19.61 -3.92
CA VAL A 76 -13.56 -20.62 -3.84
C VAL A 76 -14.18 -20.92 -5.20
N LEU A 77 -14.11 -19.96 -6.11
CA LEU A 77 -14.56 -20.05 -7.50
C LEU A 77 -13.50 -19.42 -8.39
N ALA A 78 -13.44 -19.86 -9.63
CA ALA A 78 -12.57 -19.28 -10.65
C ALA A 78 -13.26 -19.18 -12.00
N VAL A 79 -12.89 -18.17 -12.78
CA VAL A 79 -13.20 -18.10 -14.22
C VAL A 79 -11.93 -18.40 -15.00
N ASP A 80 -12.01 -19.45 -15.82
CA ASP A 80 -10.99 -19.78 -16.80
C ASP A 80 -11.15 -18.87 -18.03
N ALA A 81 -10.44 -17.75 -18.07
CA ALA A 81 -10.60 -16.78 -19.15
C ALA A 81 -9.79 -17.18 -20.39
N ILE A 82 -10.45 -17.18 -21.54
CA ILE A 82 -9.82 -17.29 -22.88
C ILE A 82 -10.08 -16.05 -23.75
N LEU A 83 -11.03 -15.21 -23.37
CA LEU A 83 -11.48 -14.05 -24.13
C LEU A 83 -11.50 -12.79 -23.25
N PRO A 84 -11.19 -11.60 -23.81
CA PRO A 84 -11.37 -10.31 -23.11
C PRO A 84 -12.77 -10.11 -22.56
N GLU A 85 -13.78 -10.64 -23.23
CA GLU A 85 -15.18 -10.59 -22.84
C GLU A 85 -15.42 -11.36 -21.53
N HIS A 86 -14.74 -12.49 -21.32
CA HIS A 86 -14.79 -13.25 -20.06
C HIS A 86 -14.17 -12.46 -18.91
N VAL A 87 -13.04 -11.78 -19.16
CA VAL A 87 -12.42 -10.86 -18.20
C VAL A 87 -13.37 -9.72 -17.84
N GLN A 88 -13.96 -9.06 -18.83
CA GLN A 88 -14.91 -7.97 -18.63
C GLN A 88 -16.16 -8.42 -17.88
N ALA A 89 -16.76 -9.55 -18.25
CA ALA A 89 -17.92 -10.12 -17.58
C ALA A 89 -17.61 -10.50 -16.13
N THR A 90 -16.44 -11.10 -15.86
CA THR A 90 -15.99 -11.46 -14.51
C THR A 90 -15.74 -10.24 -13.63
N VAL A 91 -15.06 -9.21 -14.16
CA VAL A 91 -14.85 -7.95 -13.43
C VAL A 91 -16.17 -7.24 -13.16
N ARG A 92 -17.07 -7.15 -14.15
CA ARG A 92 -18.42 -6.58 -13.98
C ARG A 92 -19.22 -7.37 -12.93
N PHE A 93 -19.21 -8.70 -12.99
CA PHE A 93 -19.91 -9.55 -12.02
C PHE A 93 -19.35 -9.41 -10.61
N ALA A 94 -18.03 -9.38 -10.46
CA ALA A 94 -17.38 -9.15 -9.16
C ALA A 94 -17.76 -7.77 -8.58
N VAL A 95 -17.76 -6.72 -9.39
CA VAL A 95 -18.20 -5.37 -8.97
C VAL A 95 -19.71 -5.35 -8.63
N MET A 96 -20.56 -5.95 -9.46
CA MET A 96 -22.02 -6.00 -9.25
C MET A 96 -22.43 -6.75 -7.98
N ASN A 97 -21.62 -7.72 -7.54
CA ASN A 97 -21.90 -8.58 -6.37
C ASN A 97 -20.93 -8.33 -5.20
N ASN A 98 -20.12 -7.27 -5.26
CA ASN A 98 -19.11 -6.90 -4.26
C ASN A 98 -18.16 -8.06 -3.86
N LEU A 99 -17.70 -8.84 -4.84
CA LEU A 99 -16.82 -9.99 -4.63
C LEU A 99 -15.35 -9.58 -4.65
N ARG A 100 -14.56 -10.10 -3.71
CA ARG A 100 -13.09 -9.99 -3.74
C ARG A 100 -12.56 -10.71 -4.98
N LEU A 101 -12.02 -9.96 -5.94
CA LEU A 101 -11.42 -10.51 -7.16
C LEU A 101 -9.90 -10.70 -6.98
N VAL A 102 -9.39 -11.86 -7.37
CA VAL A 102 -7.97 -12.19 -7.42
C VAL A 102 -7.59 -12.54 -8.87
N ILE A 103 -6.38 -12.22 -9.31
CA ILE A 103 -5.92 -12.49 -10.67
C ILE A 103 -4.71 -13.42 -10.65
N LYS A 104 -4.76 -14.51 -11.42
CA LYS A 104 -3.63 -15.41 -11.68
C LYS A 104 -3.35 -15.44 -13.18
N SER A 105 -2.15 -15.06 -13.59
CA SER A 105 -1.63 -15.22 -14.95
C SER A 105 -0.75 -16.48 -15.05
N THR A 106 -0.13 -16.71 -16.20
CA THR A 106 0.89 -17.77 -16.37
C THR A 106 2.28 -17.33 -15.87
N GLY A 107 2.45 -16.10 -15.37
CA GLY A 107 3.72 -15.62 -14.81
C GLY A 107 3.98 -16.11 -13.38
N HIS A 108 5.25 -16.07 -12.95
CA HIS A 108 5.64 -16.40 -11.58
C HIS A 108 5.15 -15.35 -10.58
N ASP A 109 4.32 -15.77 -9.62
CA ASP A 109 3.92 -14.94 -8.49
C ASP A 109 4.49 -15.45 -7.16
N LEU A 110 5.73 -15.05 -6.89
CA LEU A 110 6.49 -15.42 -5.69
C LEU A 110 5.93 -14.80 -4.38
N LEU A 111 4.97 -13.88 -4.48
CA LEU A 111 4.50 -13.00 -3.40
C LEU A 111 3.06 -13.26 -2.91
N GLY A 112 2.40 -14.33 -3.39
CA GLY A 112 1.04 -14.66 -2.94
C GLY A 112 0.02 -13.53 -3.20
N ARG A 113 0.08 -12.93 -4.39
CA ARG A 113 -0.89 -11.95 -4.91
C ARG A 113 -2.00 -12.62 -5.72
N SER A 114 -1.73 -13.80 -6.28
CA SER A 114 -2.67 -14.65 -7.03
C SER A 114 -3.55 -15.56 -6.16
N THR A 115 -3.57 -15.34 -4.84
CA THR A 115 -4.33 -16.11 -3.85
C THR A 115 -5.10 -15.19 -2.90
N ALA A 116 -6.29 -15.59 -2.43
CA ALA A 116 -6.95 -15.02 -1.25
C ALA A 116 -8.16 -15.88 -0.84
N ALA A 117 -8.29 -16.15 0.47
CA ALA A 117 -9.45 -16.85 1.03
C ALA A 117 -10.78 -16.15 0.66
N GLY A 118 -11.80 -16.95 0.34
CA GLY A 118 -13.16 -16.48 0.03
C GLY A 118 -13.29 -15.64 -1.26
N SER A 119 -12.27 -15.60 -2.11
CA SER A 119 -12.27 -14.78 -3.33
C SER A 119 -12.79 -15.51 -4.58
N LEU A 120 -13.11 -14.72 -5.60
CA LEU A 120 -13.29 -15.16 -6.98
C LEU A 120 -11.97 -14.99 -7.72
N LEU A 121 -11.47 -16.06 -8.33
CA LEU A 121 -10.28 -16.01 -9.18
C LEU A 121 -10.65 -15.68 -10.63
N LEU A 122 -9.88 -14.80 -11.25
CA LEU A 122 -9.80 -14.65 -12.68
C LEU A 122 -8.48 -15.27 -13.14
N TRP A 123 -8.56 -16.45 -13.76
CA TRP A 123 -7.41 -17.19 -14.25
C TRP A 123 -7.22 -16.88 -15.73
N LEU A 124 -6.13 -16.17 -16.05
CA LEU A 124 -5.82 -15.70 -17.40
C LEU A 124 -4.97 -16.71 -18.19
N HIS A 125 -4.75 -17.91 -17.65
CA HIS A 125 -3.76 -18.84 -18.20
C HIS A 125 -4.06 -19.19 -19.67
N HIS A 126 -5.31 -19.45 -20.03
CA HIS A 126 -5.66 -19.87 -21.39
C HIS A 126 -5.88 -18.70 -22.37
N MET A 127 -5.67 -17.44 -21.97
CA MET A 127 -5.59 -16.30 -22.89
C MET A 127 -4.24 -16.32 -23.64
N LYS A 128 -4.12 -17.25 -24.59
CA LYS A 128 -2.89 -17.55 -25.35
C LYS A 128 -2.80 -16.84 -26.71
N ASN A 129 -3.68 -15.91 -27.05
CA ASN A 129 -3.70 -15.33 -28.40
C ASN A 129 -2.58 -14.30 -28.62
N MET A 130 -1.88 -14.43 -29.74
CA MET A 130 -0.93 -13.43 -30.25
C MET A 130 -1.47 -12.85 -31.54
N THR A 131 -1.81 -11.57 -31.53
CA THR A 131 -2.23 -10.85 -32.74
C THR A 131 -1.22 -9.76 -33.02
N LEU A 132 -0.52 -9.84 -34.15
CA LEU A 132 0.08 -8.66 -34.74
C LEU A 132 -1.12 -7.82 -35.21
N ILE A 133 -1.30 -6.65 -34.60
CA ILE A 133 -2.32 -5.66 -35.00
C ILE A 133 -1.98 -5.18 -36.40
N GLU A 134 -2.89 -4.48 -37.13
CA GLU A 134 -2.65 -4.05 -38.53
C GLU A 134 -2.41 -2.56 -38.89
N GLN A 135 -2.78 -1.61 -38.03
CA GLN A 135 -2.00 -0.41 -37.68
C GLN A 135 -2.33 -0.10 -36.21
N TYR A 136 -1.37 0.35 -35.38
CA TYR A 136 -1.65 0.64 -33.96
C TYR A 136 -1.44 2.12 -33.65
N SER A 137 -2.55 2.84 -33.45
CA SER A 137 -2.56 4.18 -32.86
C SER A 137 -2.61 4.04 -31.34
N SER A 138 -1.62 4.60 -30.65
CA SER A 138 -1.63 4.74 -29.19
C SER A 138 -2.57 5.87 -28.73
N CYS A 139 -2.75 6.01 -27.41
CA CYS A 139 -3.61 7.05 -26.82
C CYS A 139 -3.12 8.49 -27.06
N ASP A 140 -1.83 8.67 -27.36
CA ASP A 140 -1.18 9.93 -27.78
C ASP A 140 -1.18 10.13 -29.31
N LEU A 141 -1.94 9.31 -30.05
CA LEU A 141 -2.10 9.34 -31.50
C LEU A 141 -0.81 9.06 -32.29
N THR A 142 0.25 8.54 -31.65
CA THR A 142 1.42 8.05 -32.39
C THR A 142 1.09 6.72 -33.08
N ASN A 143 1.24 6.70 -34.40
CA ASN A 143 0.99 5.51 -35.22
C ASN A 143 2.25 4.64 -35.24
N VAL A 144 2.20 3.54 -34.51
CA VAL A 144 3.30 2.57 -34.40
C VAL A 144 3.16 1.53 -35.51
N SER A 145 4.28 1.22 -36.19
CA SER A 145 4.43 0.09 -37.12
C SER A 145 5.03 -1.17 -36.45
N ASN A 146 4.76 -2.34 -37.02
CA ASN A 146 4.68 -3.71 -36.46
C ASN A 146 4.38 -3.87 -34.95
N ALA A 147 3.13 -3.64 -34.53
CA ALA A 147 2.70 -3.72 -33.12
C ALA A 147 2.03 -5.06 -32.75
N ILE A 148 2.53 -5.75 -31.72
CA ILE A 148 1.99 -7.05 -31.24
C ILE A 148 1.09 -6.84 -30.02
N ARG A 149 -0.15 -7.31 -30.09
CA ARG A 149 -1.00 -7.57 -28.94
C ARG A 149 -0.77 -9.01 -28.46
N ILE A 150 -0.18 -9.11 -27.27
CA ILE A 150 0.07 -10.34 -26.53
C ILE A 150 -0.98 -10.44 -25.42
N GLU A 151 -1.71 -11.54 -25.35
CA GLU A 151 -2.65 -11.79 -24.25
C GLU A 151 -1.98 -12.31 -22.97
N ALA A 152 -2.65 -12.13 -21.84
CA ALA A 152 -2.09 -12.25 -20.49
C ALA A 152 -1.69 -13.68 -20.05
N GLY A 153 -2.04 -14.71 -20.82
CA GLY A 153 -1.62 -16.10 -20.59
C GLY A 153 -0.29 -16.47 -21.25
N ILE A 154 0.32 -15.58 -22.03
CA ILE A 154 1.55 -15.89 -22.77
C ILE A 154 2.77 -15.59 -21.89
N LEU A 155 3.57 -16.63 -21.65
CA LEU A 155 4.89 -16.51 -21.05
C LEU A 155 5.79 -15.70 -21.99
N LEU A 156 6.48 -14.68 -21.46
CA LEU A 156 7.33 -13.80 -22.26
C LEU A 156 8.42 -14.56 -23.05
N ILE A 157 8.91 -15.68 -22.51
CA ILE A 157 9.85 -16.59 -23.18
C ILE A 157 9.20 -17.32 -24.36
N VAL A 158 7.91 -17.68 -24.30
CA VAL A 158 7.17 -18.23 -25.45
C VAL A 158 6.87 -17.13 -26.47
N GLY A 159 6.59 -15.91 -26.02
CA GLY A 159 6.54 -14.72 -26.86
C GLY A 159 7.86 -14.56 -27.63
N ILE A 160 8.99 -14.50 -26.92
CA ILE A 160 10.33 -14.33 -27.51
C ILE A 160 10.80 -15.57 -28.29
N THR A 161 10.36 -16.81 -28.00
CA THR A 161 10.72 -17.98 -28.82
C THR A 161 9.84 -18.14 -30.04
N THR A 162 8.58 -17.69 -30.02
CA THR A 162 7.70 -17.65 -31.20
C THR A 162 8.04 -16.46 -32.12
N LEU A 163 8.38 -15.33 -31.50
CA LEU A 163 9.11 -14.15 -32.03
C LEU A 163 10.63 -14.41 -32.14
N VAL A 164 11.06 -15.64 -31.86
CA VAL A 164 12.27 -16.18 -32.40
C VAL A 164 11.93 -17.30 -33.37
N THR A 165 10.69 -17.69 -33.73
CA THR A 165 10.35 -18.86 -34.61
C THR A 165 9.84 -18.57 -36.06
N ILE A 166 9.34 -17.38 -36.39
CA ILE A 166 8.66 -17.02 -37.66
C ILE A 166 9.48 -16.28 -38.79
N ILE A 167 10.66 -15.63 -38.64
CA ILE A 167 11.63 -15.28 -39.74
C ILE A 167 12.94 -16.11 -39.75
N SER A 168 12.99 -17.32 -39.23
CA SER A 168 13.72 -18.42 -39.89
C SER A 168 12.87 -19.70 -39.96
N ILE A 169 11.58 -19.65 -39.62
CA ILE A 169 10.61 -20.22 -40.55
C ILE A 169 10.56 -19.32 -41.78
N GLY A 170 10.47 -17.99 -41.66
CA GLY A 170 10.58 -17.06 -42.80
C GLY A 170 11.94 -17.10 -43.53
N VAL A 171 13.07 -16.76 -42.87
CA VAL A 171 14.41 -16.92 -43.45
C VAL A 171 14.77 -18.41 -43.68
N GLY A 172 14.16 -19.39 -43.01
CA GLY A 172 14.46 -20.82 -43.26
C GLY A 172 13.62 -21.44 -44.38
N ILE A 173 12.49 -20.84 -44.75
CA ILE A 173 11.76 -21.12 -45.99
C ILE A 173 12.46 -20.39 -47.15
N LEU A 174 12.97 -19.17 -46.95
CA LEU A 174 13.79 -18.46 -47.94
C LEU A 174 15.15 -19.12 -48.19
N ILE A 175 15.86 -19.52 -47.13
CA ILE A 175 17.07 -20.38 -47.21
C ILE A 175 16.67 -21.75 -47.75
N GLY A 176 15.57 -22.36 -47.27
CA GLY A 176 15.15 -23.70 -47.71
C GLY A 176 14.70 -23.80 -49.17
N HIS A 177 14.30 -22.70 -49.81
CA HIS A 177 13.98 -22.66 -51.24
C HIS A 177 15.22 -22.45 -52.14
N PHE A 178 16.30 -21.85 -51.61
CA PHE A 178 17.53 -21.55 -52.37
C PHE A 178 18.79 -22.28 -51.90
N ALA A 179 18.72 -23.05 -50.81
CA ALA A 179 19.79 -23.90 -50.28
C ALA A 179 19.19 -25.08 -49.51
N ILE A 180 19.31 -26.29 -50.07
CA ILE A 180 19.00 -27.52 -49.33
C ILE A 180 20.12 -27.76 -48.31
N ALA A 181 19.97 -27.20 -47.10
CA ALA A 181 19.98 -27.97 -45.84
C ALA A 181 19.72 -27.09 -44.59
N LYS A 182 18.52 -27.23 -44.03
CA LYS A 182 18.12 -27.07 -42.60
C LYS A 182 18.28 -25.71 -41.85
N SER A 183 17.11 -25.27 -41.35
CA SER A 183 16.86 -24.76 -39.97
C SER A 183 17.25 -23.31 -39.62
N GLN A 184 16.53 -22.50 -38.81
CA GLN A 184 15.12 -22.39 -38.36
C GLN A 184 14.98 -21.06 -37.55
N THR A 185 13.78 -20.43 -37.40
CA THR A 185 13.32 -19.44 -36.35
C THR A 185 13.42 -17.81 -36.46
N ASN A 186 12.34 -16.91 -36.45
CA ASN A 186 12.23 -15.41 -36.00
C ASN A 186 10.77 -14.70 -35.84
N THR A 187 10.32 -13.57 -36.50
CA THR A 187 8.90 -13.10 -36.89
C THR A 187 8.75 -11.88 -37.87
N SER A 188 7.77 -11.83 -38.84
CA SER A 188 7.36 -10.53 -39.51
C SER A 188 5.97 -10.35 -40.24
N TRP A 189 5.05 -11.31 -40.35
CA TRP A 189 3.80 -11.11 -41.14
C TRP A 189 2.56 -10.67 -40.34
N LYS A 190 1.97 -9.53 -40.77
CA LYS A 190 0.66 -8.89 -40.47
C LYS A 190 0.70 -7.50 -39.81
N HIS A 191 0.99 -6.41 -40.56
CA HIS A 191 0.52 -5.05 -40.19
C HIS A 191 -0.04 -4.28 -41.42
N ASN A 192 -0.99 -4.86 -42.19
CA ASN A 192 -1.47 -4.30 -43.48
C ASN A 192 -2.92 -4.58 -44.00
N TYR A 193 -3.82 -5.33 -43.35
CA TYR A 193 -5.14 -5.69 -43.95
C TYR A 193 -6.31 -4.73 -43.63
N ILE A 194 -6.27 -3.98 -42.52
CA ILE A 194 -7.35 -3.02 -42.15
C ILE A 194 -7.32 -1.74 -43.00
N THR A 195 -6.14 -1.29 -43.41
CA THR A 195 -5.95 -0.06 -44.21
C THR A 195 -6.27 -0.24 -45.70
N GLN A 196 -6.42 -1.47 -46.21
CA GLN A 196 -6.65 -1.73 -47.64
C GLN A 196 -8.11 -1.55 -48.10
N GLN A 197 -9.07 -1.34 -47.19
CA GLN A 197 -10.48 -1.11 -47.56
C GLN A 197 -10.93 0.37 -47.53
N ALA A 198 -10.13 1.28 -46.96
CA ALA A 198 -10.43 2.70 -46.92
C ALA A 198 -9.70 3.44 -48.05
N ASN A 199 -10.40 4.27 -48.84
CA ASN A 199 -9.77 5.06 -49.91
C ASN A 199 -8.70 6.01 -49.32
N PRO A 200 -7.42 5.90 -49.71
CA PRO A 200 -6.34 6.75 -49.22
C PRO A 200 -6.58 8.25 -49.39
N GLU A 201 -7.28 8.66 -50.45
CA GLU A 201 -7.58 10.06 -50.70
C GLU A 201 -8.60 10.65 -49.72
N HIS A 202 -9.52 9.83 -49.19
CA HIS A 202 -10.58 10.32 -48.30
C HIS A 202 -10.04 10.71 -46.93
N TYR A 203 -9.25 9.85 -46.27
CA TYR A 203 -8.67 10.21 -44.97
C TYR A 203 -7.58 11.26 -45.11
N LYS A 204 -6.80 11.27 -46.21
CA LYS A 204 -5.84 12.33 -46.48
C LYS A 204 -6.55 13.68 -46.64
N LYS A 205 -7.58 13.76 -47.49
CA LYS A 205 -8.41 14.96 -47.65
C LYS A 205 -9.05 15.40 -46.34
N PHE A 206 -9.53 14.47 -45.51
CA PHE A 206 -10.09 14.78 -44.19
C PHE A 206 -9.04 15.42 -43.27
N ILE A 207 -7.86 14.80 -43.12
CA ILE A 207 -6.75 15.32 -42.31
C ILE A 207 -6.30 16.70 -42.82
N ASP A 208 -6.04 16.82 -44.14
CA ASP A 208 -5.61 18.07 -44.78
C ASP A 208 -6.67 19.20 -44.70
N SER A 209 -7.94 18.86 -44.44
CA SER A 209 -9.03 19.83 -44.28
C SER A 209 -9.20 20.35 -42.84
N ILE A 210 -8.60 19.70 -41.84
CA ILE A 210 -8.67 20.15 -40.44
C ILE A 210 -7.72 21.34 -40.25
N LYS A 211 -8.29 22.53 -40.04
CA LYS A 211 -7.53 23.78 -39.87
C LYS A 211 -7.54 24.25 -38.42
N ALA A 212 -6.35 24.39 -37.84
CA ALA A 212 -6.18 24.95 -36.49
C ALA A 212 -6.85 26.34 -36.33
N THR A 213 -6.78 27.20 -37.37
CA THR A 213 -7.42 28.52 -37.38
C THR A 213 -8.94 28.47 -37.22
N ASN A 214 -9.60 27.42 -37.73
CA ASN A 214 -11.04 27.25 -37.57
C ASN A 214 -11.38 26.78 -36.16
N ILE A 215 -10.55 25.90 -35.59
CA ILE A 215 -10.69 25.44 -34.20
C ILE A 215 -10.49 26.60 -33.22
N GLU A 216 -9.50 27.46 -33.46
CA GLU A 216 -9.25 28.68 -32.69
C GLU A 216 -10.43 29.67 -32.76
N ALA A 217 -10.95 29.93 -33.96
CA ALA A 217 -12.11 30.82 -34.14
C ALA A 217 -13.36 30.29 -33.43
N ASN A 218 -13.67 28.99 -33.59
CA ASN A 218 -14.80 28.34 -32.93
C ASN A 218 -14.66 28.35 -31.40
N LEU A 219 -13.46 28.08 -30.87
CA LEU A 219 -13.19 28.12 -29.43
C LEU A 219 -13.38 29.54 -28.87
N LYS A 220 -12.90 30.56 -29.60
CA LYS A 220 -13.02 31.97 -29.19
C LYS A 220 -14.48 32.44 -29.14
N ASP A 221 -15.30 32.00 -30.10
CA ASP A 221 -16.73 32.32 -30.14
C ASP A 221 -17.50 31.63 -29.01
N LEU A 222 -17.37 30.30 -28.89
CA LEU A 222 -18.08 29.50 -27.88
C LEU A 222 -17.67 29.84 -26.43
N ALA A 223 -16.43 30.27 -26.19
CA ALA A 223 -15.94 30.65 -24.86
C ALA A 223 -16.20 32.13 -24.50
N SER A 224 -16.89 32.89 -25.35
CA SER A 224 -17.09 34.34 -25.14
C SER A 224 -18.12 34.69 -24.05
N HIS A 225 -19.05 33.79 -23.74
CA HIS A 225 -20.13 33.99 -22.78
C HIS A 225 -20.32 32.78 -21.83
N PRO A 226 -20.79 32.97 -20.58
CA PRO A 226 -21.03 31.86 -19.67
C PRO A 226 -22.28 31.07 -20.07
N HIS A 227 -22.12 29.81 -20.46
CA HIS A 227 -23.19 28.93 -20.92
C HIS A 227 -23.53 27.84 -19.87
N MET A 228 -24.01 28.25 -18.68
CA MET A 228 -24.35 27.29 -17.63
C MET A 228 -25.65 26.56 -17.97
N ALA A 229 -25.60 25.22 -17.91
CA ALA A 229 -26.69 24.32 -18.29
C ALA A 229 -28.07 24.79 -17.79
N GLY A 230 -29.03 24.98 -18.69
CA GLY A 230 -30.40 25.38 -18.34
C GLY A 230 -30.64 26.87 -18.11
N LEU A 231 -29.62 27.73 -18.25
CA LEU A 231 -29.80 29.18 -18.37
C LEU A 231 -30.03 29.59 -19.85
N ALA A 232 -30.31 30.87 -20.10
CA ALA A 232 -30.65 31.36 -21.45
C ALA A 232 -29.47 31.24 -22.43
N GLU A 233 -28.26 31.50 -21.94
CA GLU A 233 -27.00 31.54 -22.68
C GLU A 233 -26.55 30.14 -23.17
N ASP A 234 -26.93 29.08 -22.44
CA ASP A 234 -26.75 27.67 -22.85
C ASP A 234 -27.70 27.31 -24.02
N LEU A 235 -28.93 27.81 -23.98
CA LEU A 235 -29.89 27.64 -25.08
C LEU A 235 -29.44 28.39 -26.34
N GLU A 236 -28.92 29.62 -26.21
CA GLU A 236 -28.34 30.39 -27.32
C GLU A 236 -27.15 29.65 -27.95
N SER A 237 -26.23 29.12 -27.12
CA SER A 237 -25.08 28.33 -27.59
C SER A 237 -25.52 27.10 -28.40
N ALA A 238 -26.55 26.38 -27.94
CA ALA A 238 -27.11 25.24 -28.65
C ALA A 238 -27.81 25.63 -29.97
N GLN A 239 -28.41 26.82 -30.05
CA GLN A 239 -29.00 27.36 -31.29
C GLN A 239 -27.91 27.70 -32.31
N THR A 240 -26.83 28.38 -31.91
CA THR A 240 -25.68 28.69 -32.78
C THR A 240 -25.07 27.42 -33.40
N MET A 241 -24.91 26.35 -32.61
CA MET A 241 -24.46 25.05 -33.11
C MET A 241 -25.45 24.40 -34.09
N GLU A 242 -26.75 24.43 -33.79
CA GLU A 242 -27.79 23.91 -34.69
C GLU A 242 -27.77 24.62 -36.05
N GLU A 243 -27.68 25.96 -36.06
CA GLU A 243 -27.58 26.71 -37.30
C GLU A 243 -26.29 26.41 -38.07
N GLN A 244 -25.16 26.29 -37.37
CA GLN A 244 -23.89 25.98 -38.01
C GLN A 244 -23.93 24.61 -38.70
N TRP A 245 -24.41 23.57 -38.01
CA TRP A 245 -24.55 22.24 -38.60
C TRP A 245 -25.53 22.20 -39.77
N LYS A 246 -26.61 23.00 -39.74
CA LYS A 246 -27.50 23.17 -40.90
C LYS A 246 -26.80 23.85 -42.08
N ARG A 247 -25.98 24.88 -41.82
CA ARG A 247 -25.14 25.54 -42.85
C ARG A 247 -24.11 24.58 -43.45
N ASP A 248 -23.55 23.69 -42.63
CA ASP A 248 -22.61 22.63 -43.04
C ASP A 248 -23.28 21.44 -43.76
N GLY A 249 -24.61 21.49 -43.96
CA GLY A 249 -25.36 20.49 -44.73
C GLY A 249 -25.82 19.26 -43.93
N LEU A 250 -25.73 19.29 -42.60
CA LEU A 250 -26.17 18.20 -41.73
C LEU A 250 -27.66 18.30 -41.41
N GLN A 251 -28.32 17.15 -41.24
CA GLN A 251 -29.66 17.08 -40.67
C GLN A 251 -29.57 17.15 -39.14
N VAL A 252 -30.27 18.10 -38.53
CA VAL A 252 -30.20 18.39 -37.08
C VAL A 252 -31.58 18.29 -36.45
N THR A 253 -31.66 17.58 -35.32
CA THR A 253 -32.87 17.43 -34.49
C THR A 253 -32.55 17.80 -33.05
N LYS A 254 -33.44 18.54 -32.37
CA LYS A 254 -33.33 18.87 -30.94
C LYS A 254 -34.34 18.10 -30.11
N THR A 255 -33.92 17.63 -28.94
CA THR A 255 -34.78 16.89 -27.99
C THR A 255 -34.71 17.56 -26.61
N LYS A 256 -35.88 17.81 -26.01
CA LYS A 256 -36.02 18.48 -24.70
C LYS A 256 -36.23 17.45 -23.58
N TYR A 257 -35.63 17.70 -22.42
CA TYR A 257 -35.90 17.01 -21.16
C TYR A 257 -36.02 18.04 -20.04
N ASN A 258 -36.94 17.83 -19.08
CA ASN A 258 -37.07 18.69 -17.90
C ASN A 258 -36.36 17.99 -16.72
N VAL A 259 -35.19 18.45 -16.32
CA VAL A 259 -34.37 17.82 -15.28
C VAL A 259 -34.25 18.71 -14.04
N LEU A 260 -34.05 18.13 -12.86
CA LEU A 260 -33.71 18.93 -11.68
C LEU A 260 -32.29 19.48 -11.84
N LEU A 261 -32.15 20.80 -11.70
CA LEU A 261 -30.88 21.53 -11.61
C LEU A 261 -30.81 22.29 -10.28
N SER A 262 -29.66 22.86 -9.96
CA SER A 262 -29.38 23.52 -8.68
C SER A 262 -28.45 24.70 -8.91
N TYR A 263 -28.76 25.84 -8.27
CA TYR A 263 -28.06 27.12 -8.38
C TYR A 263 -28.01 27.81 -7.01
N PRO A 264 -27.04 28.69 -6.73
CA PRO A 264 -27.03 29.53 -5.54
C PRO A 264 -28.06 30.67 -5.66
N ASP A 265 -28.52 31.21 -4.53
CA ASP A 265 -29.34 32.44 -4.50
C ASP A 265 -28.42 33.67 -4.52
N ASP A 266 -28.42 34.41 -5.62
CA ASP A 266 -27.64 35.64 -5.79
C ASP A 266 -28.01 36.73 -4.76
N ASN A 267 -29.20 36.67 -4.16
CA ASN A 267 -29.63 37.60 -3.10
C ASN A 267 -29.19 37.14 -1.70
N LYS A 268 -28.78 35.86 -1.56
CA LYS A 268 -28.37 35.22 -0.31
C LYS A 268 -27.12 34.36 -0.55
N PRO A 269 -25.97 34.99 -0.85
CA PRO A 269 -24.75 34.26 -1.18
C PRO A 269 -24.30 33.36 -0.03
N ASN A 270 -23.85 32.14 -0.37
CA ASN A 270 -23.30 31.19 0.59
C ASN A 270 -22.04 31.76 1.27
N ARG A 271 -21.93 31.59 2.60
CA ARG A 271 -20.80 32.07 3.40
C ARG A 271 -20.42 31.06 4.48
N ILE A 272 -19.15 31.13 4.89
CA ILE A 272 -18.61 30.47 6.08
C ILE A 272 -18.07 31.56 6.99
N THR A 273 -18.35 31.45 8.28
CA THR A 273 -17.93 32.38 9.34
C THR A 273 -17.25 31.61 10.46
N LEU A 274 -16.13 32.13 10.96
CA LEU A 274 -15.46 31.64 12.16
C LEU A 274 -15.65 32.66 13.28
N THR A 275 -16.10 32.23 14.46
CA THR A 275 -16.31 33.08 15.64
C THR A 275 -15.56 32.53 16.84
N ASN A 276 -15.10 33.41 17.74
CA ASN A 276 -14.52 32.99 19.02
C ASN A 276 -15.60 32.56 20.03
N ALA A 277 -15.19 32.06 21.19
CA ALA A 277 -16.08 31.60 22.27
C ALA A 277 -17.03 32.69 22.82
N ASN A 278 -16.75 33.98 22.57
CA ASN A 278 -17.58 35.12 22.96
C ASN A 278 -18.50 35.59 21.82
N GLY A 279 -18.58 34.86 20.70
CA GLY A 279 -19.39 35.20 19.53
C GLY A 279 -18.79 36.28 18.62
N VAL A 280 -17.55 36.72 18.84
CA VAL A 280 -16.89 37.73 18.00
C VAL A 280 -16.40 37.08 16.71
N LEU A 281 -16.71 37.70 15.57
CA LEU A 281 -16.28 37.26 14.24
C LEU A 281 -14.75 37.36 14.09
N ILE A 282 -14.11 36.23 13.78
CA ILE A 282 -12.68 36.12 13.46
C ILE A 282 -12.47 36.28 11.95
N MET A 283 -13.25 35.55 11.14
CA MET A 283 -13.20 35.66 9.68
C MET A 283 -14.56 35.33 9.03
N GLN A 284 -14.75 35.80 7.80
CA GLN A 284 -15.90 35.49 6.95
C GLN A 284 -15.45 35.32 5.50
N THR A 285 -15.96 34.32 4.79
CA THR A 285 -15.66 34.11 3.38
C THR A 285 -16.41 35.09 2.46
N THR A 286 -15.75 35.43 1.36
CA THR A 286 -16.27 36.35 0.34
C THR A 286 -17.33 35.66 -0.53
N GLY A 287 -17.09 34.38 -0.87
CA GLY A 287 -17.96 33.56 -1.73
C GLY A 287 -17.90 33.95 -3.21
N MET A 288 -16.84 34.62 -3.67
CA MET A 288 -16.70 35.14 -5.03
C MET A 288 -15.24 35.06 -5.51
N GLU A 289 -15.00 34.80 -6.79
CA GLU A 289 -13.65 34.93 -7.37
C GLU A 289 -13.36 36.36 -7.86
N LYS A 290 -12.08 36.74 -7.81
CA LYS A 290 -11.58 37.93 -8.50
C LYS A 290 -11.54 37.69 -10.01
N SER A 291 -12.13 38.60 -10.79
CA SER A 291 -11.93 38.65 -12.24
C SER A 291 -10.60 39.31 -12.60
N TYR A 292 -9.98 38.83 -13.68
CA TYR A 292 -8.70 39.31 -14.23
C TYR A 292 -8.85 40.09 -15.54
N ASP A 293 -10.01 39.99 -16.21
CA ASP A 293 -10.38 40.83 -17.36
C ASP A 293 -11.61 41.68 -16.99
N PRO A 294 -11.50 43.01 -16.92
CA PRO A 294 -12.63 43.91 -16.65
C PRO A 294 -13.81 43.78 -17.64
N LYS A 295 -13.63 43.13 -18.80
CA LYS A 295 -14.67 42.86 -19.79
C LYS A 295 -15.34 41.48 -19.62
N GLN A 296 -14.86 40.66 -18.69
CA GLN A 296 -15.40 39.32 -18.46
C GLN A 296 -16.87 39.41 -17.97
N PRO A 297 -17.82 38.68 -18.59
CA PRO A 297 -19.19 38.63 -18.10
C PRO A 297 -19.29 38.06 -16.67
N LYS A 298 -20.29 38.51 -15.90
CA LYS A 298 -20.55 37.96 -14.56
C LYS A 298 -20.83 36.46 -14.65
N THR A 299 -20.18 35.67 -13.80
CA THR A 299 -20.43 34.23 -13.67
C THR A 299 -21.18 33.92 -12.37
N VAL A 300 -21.90 32.78 -12.34
CA VAL A 300 -22.56 32.25 -11.13
C VAL A 300 -21.49 31.99 -10.06
N ASN A 301 -21.70 32.43 -8.82
CA ASN A 301 -20.73 32.29 -7.72
C ASN A 301 -20.32 30.83 -7.41
N PRO A 302 -19.17 30.57 -6.76
CA PRO A 302 -18.77 29.22 -6.32
C PRO A 302 -19.78 28.54 -5.41
N PHE A 303 -20.24 27.35 -5.80
CA PHE A 303 -21.14 26.50 -5.02
C PHE A 303 -20.96 25.02 -5.38
N LEU A 304 -21.45 24.13 -4.50
CA LEU A 304 -21.63 22.72 -4.80
C LEU A 304 -23.09 22.47 -5.17
N ALA A 305 -23.35 22.10 -6.42
CA ALA A 305 -24.72 21.83 -6.86
C ALA A 305 -25.26 20.57 -6.16
N TYR A 306 -26.56 20.59 -5.85
CA TYR A 306 -27.32 19.54 -5.17
C TYR A 306 -27.02 19.33 -3.67
N THR A 307 -26.35 20.27 -3.00
CA THR A 307 -26.34 20.32 -1.53
C THR A 307 -27.61 21.02 -1.01
N PRO A 308 -28.16 20.65 0.15
CA PRO A 308 -29.36 21.27 0.70
C PRO A 308 -29.05 22.69 1.20
N ASN A 309 -30.11 23.50 1.27
CA ASN A 309 -30.07 24.79 1.98
C ASN A 309 -30.03 24.56 3.50
N GLY A 310 -29.35 25.45 4.21
CA GLY A 310 -29.31 25.43 5.68
C GLY A 310 -28.11 26.17 6.25
N THR A 311 -28.23 26.59 7.50
CA THR A 311 -27.13 27.15 8.30
C THR A 311 -26.84 26.19 9.44
N VAL A 312 -25.58 25.79 9.58
CA VAL A 312 -25.10 24.91 10.65
C VAL A 312 -23.92 25.56 11.37
N SER A 313 -23.69 25.17 12.61
CA SER A 313 -22.57 25.66 13.42
C SER A 313 -22.07 24.54 14.31
N SER A 314 -20.75 24.49 14.54
CA SER A 314 -20.11 23.50 15.39
C SER A 314 -18.85 24.08 16.02
N SER A 315 -18.54 23.65 17.25
CA SER A 315 -17.25 23.87 17.90
C SER A 315 -16.15 22.93 17.40
N LYS A 316 -16.53 21.87 16.68
CA LYS A 316 -15.62 20.81 16.19
C LYS A 316 -15.37 20.99 14.69
N LEU A 317 -14.12 21.24 14.33
CA LEU A 317 -13.67 21.39 12.94
C LEU A 317 -12.52 20.42 12.67
N PHE A 318 -12.69 19.55 11.67
CA PHE A 318 -11.68 18.56 11.29
C PHE A 318 -11.31 18.64 9.81
N TYR A 319 -10.04 18.35 9.49
CA TYR A 319 -9.54 18.26 8.12
C TYR A 319 -9.38 16.80 7.72
N ALA A 320 -10.04 16.40 6.64
CA ALA A 320 -10.08 15.02 6.16
C ALA A 320 -9.41 14.83 4.78
N ASN A 321 -8.33 15.56 4.48
CA ASN A 321 -7.55 15.41 3.24
C ASN A 321 -8.43 15.40 1.98
N TYR A 322 -8.34 14.37 1.13
CA TYR A 322 -9.13 14.26 -0.09
C TYR A 322 -10.55 13.71 0.17
N GLY A 323 -11.02 13.65 1.42
CA GLY A 323 -12.37 13.22 1.77
C GLY A 323 -12.72 11.80 1.32
N ARG A 324 -11.73 10.97 0.99
CA ARG A 324 -11.92 9.56 0.63
C ARG A 324 -12.57 8.83 1.79
N LEU A 325 -13.25 7.71 1.54
CA LEU A 325 -13.82 6.92 2.63
C LEU A 325 -12.69 6.46 3.58
N GLY A 326 -11.55 6.07 3.00
CA GLY A 326 -10.30 5.85 3.73
C GLY A 326 -9.78 7.09 4.46
N ASP A 327 -9.85 8.30 3.89
CA ASP A 327 -9.43 9.52 4.61
C ASP A 327 -10.33 9.78 5.84
N LEU A 328 -11.65 9.59 5.71
CA LEU A 328 -12.58 9.79 6.84
C LEU A 328 -12.45 8.68 7.89
N HIS A 329 -12.20 7.42 7.51
CA HIS A 329 -11.84 6.37 8.46
C HIS A 329 -10.51 6.67 9.15
N LYS A 330 -9.48 7.14 8.43
CA LYS A 330 -8.18 7.56 8.98
C LYS A 330 -8.37 8.73 9.96
N LEU A 331 -9.20 9.71 9.61
CA LEU A 331 -9.53 10.80 10.53
C LEU A 331 -10.28 10.27 11.75
N ALA A 332 -11.31 9.43 11.58
CA ALA A 332 -12.08 8.83 12.68
C ALA A 332 -11.24 7.93 13.60
N SER A 333 -10.22 7.25 13.08
CA SER A 333 -9.26 6.48 13.88
C SER A 333 -8.26 7.37 14.62
N ILE A 334 -7.98 8.58 14.12
CA ILE A 334 -7.07 9.55 14.74
C ILE A 334 -7.76 10.40 15.82
N VAL A 335 -9.01 10.85 15.58
CA VAL A 335 -9.72 11.77 16.49
C VAL A 335 -10.87 11.12 17.28
N GLY A 336 -11.13 9.84 17.04
CA GLY A 336 -12.30 9.12 17.56
C GLY A 336 -13.55 9.32 16.71
N ASN A 337 -14.27 8.23 16.41
CA ASN A 337 -15.47 8.25 15.57
C ASN A 337 -16.60 9.13 16.14
N GLU A 338 -16.74 9.20 17.46
CA GLU A 338 -17.74 10.06 18.13
C GLU A 338 -17.40 11.54 18.04
N SER A 339 -16.12 11.91 17.90
CA SER A 339 -15.69 13.29 17.74
C SER A 339 -16.18 13.91 16.44
N LEU A 340 -16.33 13.10 15.38
CA LEU A 340 -16.84 13.56 14.08
C LEU A 340 -18.36 13.83 14.10
N GLN A 341 -19.10 13.27 15.06
CA GLN A 341 -20.53 13.56 15.20
C GLN A 341 -20.75 15.03 15.61
N GLY A 342 -21.61 15.71 14.86
CA GLY A 342 -21.89 17.14 15.05
C GLY A 342 -20.79 18.06 14.52
N SER A 343 -19.75 17.55 13.86
CA SER A 343 -18.61 18.36 13.37
C SER A 343 -18.87 19.04 12.03
N ILE A 344 -18.00 20.00 11.68
CA ILE A 344 -17.81 20.47 10.30
C ILE A 344 -16.50 19.88 9.78
N ILE A 345 -16.50 19.36 8.55
CA ILE A 345 -15.31 18.71 7.96
C ILE A 345 -14.82 19.49 6.73
N ILE A 346 -13.57 19.97 6.77
CA ILE A 346 -12.88 20.58 5.64
C ILE A 346 -12.07 19.53 4.86
N MET A 347 -12.10 19.60 3.52
CA MET A 347 -11.49 18.64 2.61
C MET A 347 -10.92 19.34 1.37
N ARG A 348 -9.79 18.85 0.84
CA ARG A 348 -9.25 19.33 -0.43
C ARG A 348 -9.83 18.56 -1.63
N TYR A 349 -9.96 19.25 -2.76
CA TYR A 349 -10.29 18.66 -4.06
C TYR A 349 -9.19 17.73 -4.58
N GLY A 350 -9.56 16.74 -5.39
CA GLY A 350 -8.68 15.66 -5.86
C GLY A 350 -8.97 14.31 -5.22
N GLY A 351 -8.28 13.24 -5.65
CA GLY A 351 -8.39 11.88 -5.13
C GLY A 351 -9.69 11.12 -5.49
N ILE A 352 -10.85 11.67 -5.13
CA ILE A 352 -12.17 11.11 -5.41
C ILE A 352 -13.17 12.19 -5.87
N TYR A 353 -14.28 11.74 -6.43
CA TYR A 353 -15.40 12.60 -6.81
C TYR A 353 -15.96 13.39 -5.62
N ARG A 354 -16.24 14.68 -5.84
CA ARG A 354 -16.61 15.62 -4.76
C ARG A 354 -17.90 15.27 -4.03
N GLY A 355 -18.85 14.62 -4.70
CA GLY A 355 -20.08 14.15 -4.05
C GLY A 355 -19.85 13.05 -3.02
N ASN A 356 -18.90 12.14 -3.28
CA ASN A 356 -18.50 11.12 -2.32
C ASN A 356 -17.91 11.76 -1.05
N LYS A 357 -17.11 12.83 -1.17
CA LYS A 357 -16.55 13.56 -0.01
C LYS A 357 -17.64 14.02 0.97
N VAL A 358 -18.69 14.68 0.45
CA VAL A 358 -19.81 15.19 1.26
C VAL A 358 -20.61 14.04 1.89
N MET A 359 -20.88 12.98 1.11
CA MET A 359 -21.60 11.80 1.61
C MET A 359 -20.79 10.99 2.63
N HIS A 360 -19.46 10.97 2.55
CA HIS A 360 -18.60 10.39 3.58
C HIS A 360 -18.64 11.24 4.85
N ALA A 361 -18.44 12.56 4.77
CA ALA A 361 -18.55 13.44 5.94
C ALA A 361 -19.91 13.26 6.67
N GLN A 362 -21.01 13.19 5.91
CA GLN A 362 -22.34 12.88 6.43
C GLN A 362 -22.44 11.50 7.08
N TYR A 363 -21.81 10.47 6.51
CA TYR A 363 -21.79 9.11 7.07
C TYR A 363 -21.10 9.05 8.44
N PHE A 364 -20.08 9.88 8.67
CA PHE A 364 -19.43 10.06 9.98
C PHE A 364 -20.14 11.06 10.91
N GLY A 365 -21.38 11.47 10.59
CA GLY A 365 -22.20 12.31 11.46
C GLY A 365 -21.83 13.79 11.47
N ALA A 366 -21.00 14.27 10.52
CA ALA A 366 -20.76 15.70 10.35
C ALA A 366 -22.06 16.42 9.92
N VAL A 367 -22.24 17.65 10.37
CA VAL A 367 -23.40 18.51 10.04
C VAL A 367 -23.15 19.45 8.87
N GLY A 368 -21.90 19.60 8.43
CA GLY A 368 -21.55 20.39 7.25
C GLY A 368 -20.17 20.06 6.70
N ALA A 369 -19.90 20.44 5.45
CA ALA A 369 -18.62 20.19 4.79
C ALA A 369 -18.07 21.39 4.01
N ILE A 370 -16.75 21.56 4.01
CA ILE A 370 -16.03 22.64 3.31
C ILE A 370 -15.06 22.02 2.31
N LEU A 371 -15.06 22.48 1.05
CA LEU A 371 -14.14 21.97 0.02
C LEU A 371 -13.21 23.07 -0.51
N TYR A 372 -11.91 22.81 -0.70
CA TYR A 372 -10.97 23.80 -1.24
C TYR A 372 -9.93 23.21 -2.21
N ASN A 373 -9.28 24.05 -3.01
CA ASN A 373 -8.29 23.64 -4.01
C ASN A 373 -6.85 23.87 -3.54
N ASP A 374 -6.28 22.88 -2.84
CA ASP A 374 -4.92 22.93 -2.31
C ASP A 374 -3.85 23.34 -3.36
N PRO A 375 -2.99 24.33 -3.08
CA PRO A 375 -1.93 24.77 -4.00
C PRO A 375 -0.97 23.65 -4.44
N ALA A 376 -0.80 22.58 -3.67
CA ALA A 376 0.05 21.44 -4.08
C ALA A 376 -0.44 20.78 -5.39
N ASN A 377 -1.73 20.91 -5.71
CA ASN A 377 -2.32 20.40 -6.96
C ASN A 377 -2.72 21.52 -7.92
N SER A 378 -2.92 22.75 -7.44
CA SER A 378 -3.51 23.85 -8.21
C SER A 378 -2.52 24.97 -8.55
N ALA A 379 -1.47 25.16 -7.75
CA ALA A 379 -0.36 26.10 -7.97
C ALA A 379 1.00 25.57 -7.45
N PRO A 380 1.49 24.41 -7.95
CA PRO A 380 2.65 23.72 -7.39
C PRO A 380 3.99 24.47 -7.56
N PHE A 381 4.05 25.49 -8.42
CA PHE A 381 5.25 26.30 -8.65
C PHE A 381 5.27 27.59 -7.82
N GLY A 382 4.29 27.78 -6.93
CA GLY A 382 4.19 28.92 -6.02
C GLY A 382 2.90 29.71 -6.18
N THR A 383 2.56 30.48 -5.13
CA THR A 383 1.29 31.20 -4.98
C THR A 383 1.42 32.71 -5.19
N SER A 384 2.62 33.20 -5.55
CA SER A 384 2.90 34.61 -5.82
C SER A 384 2.17 35.11 -7.07
N PRO A 385 1.80 36.40 -7.19
CA PRO A 385 1.01 36.91 -8.32
C PRO A 385 1.61 36.70 -9.72
N ASP A 386 2.92 36.54 -9.81
CA ASP A 386 3.69 36.24 -11.02
C ASP A 386 3.76 34.73 -11.35
N GLN A 387 3.42 33.87 -10.38
CA GLN A 387 3.49 32.40 -10.48
C GLN A 387 2.11 31.77 -10.74
N VAL A 388 1.03 32.54 -10.66
CA VAL A 388 -0.37 32.11 -10.88
C VAL A 388 -1.01 32.86 -12.05
N TYR A 389 -2.25 32.51 -12.40
CA TYR A 389 -3.06 33.26 -13.36
C TYR A 389 -3.20 34.73 -12.92
N ASP A 390 -2.99 35.71 -13.81
CA ASP A 390 -2.94 35.66 -15.28
C ASP A 390 -1.55 35.45 -15.92
N LYS A 391 -0.48 35.29 -15.13
CA LYS A 391 0.90 35.17 -15.65
C LYS A 391 1.30 33.74 -15.99
N THR A 392 0.69 32.77 -15.31
CA THR A 392 0.80 31.34 -15.61
C THR A 392 -0.59 30.72 -15.77
N TRP A 393 -0.62 29.41 -16.00
CA TRP A 393 -1.85 28.61 -16.06
C TRP A 393 -2.29 28.03 -14.70
N TYR A 394 -1.60 28.41 -13.61
CA TYR A 394 -1.88 27.92 -12.26
C TYR A 394 -2.97 28.73 -11.54
N MET A 395 -3.67 28.09 -10.61
CA MET A 395 -4.85 28.65 -9.96
C MET A 395 -4.51 29.88 -9.09
N PRO A 396 -5.29 30.98 -9.17
CA PRO A 396 -5.09 32.16 -8.34
C PRO A 396 -5.67 32.00 -6.91
N PRO A 397 -5.25 32.83 -5.94
CA PRO A 397 -5.61 32.69 -4.52
C PRO A 397 -7.10 32.80 -4.19
N THR A 398 -7.90 33.43 -5.05
CA THR A 398 -9.37 33.50 -4.92
C THR A 398 -10.12 32.42 -5.71
N GLY A 399 -9.41 31.53 -6.42
CA GLY A 399 -10.02 30.49 -7.26
C GLY A 399 -10.73 29.40 -6.45
N ALA A 400 -11.98 29.05 -6.79
CA ALA A 400 -12.76 28.03 -6.09
C ALA A 400 -13.52 27.10 -7.06
N GLN A 401 -13.24 25.79 -7.02
CA GLN A 401 -13.88 24.83 -7.92
C GLN A 401 -15.37 24.63 -7.58
N ARG A 402 -16.23 24.91 -8.57
CA ARG A 402 -17.65 24.51 -8.59
C ARG A 402 -17.82 23.03 -8.93
N GLY A 403 -18.99 22.47 -8.66
CA GLY A 403 -19.44 21.24 -9.33
C GLY A 403 -20.59 20.52 -8.66
N SER A 404 -21.14 19.51 -9.34
CA SER A 404 -22.15 18.62 -8.76
C SER A 404 -21.58 17.79 -7.61
N SER A 405 -22.35 17.68 -6.53
CA SER A 405 -22.14 16.79 -5.37
C SER A 405 -23.00 15.51 -5.41
N ARG A 406 -23.82 15.31 -6.46
CA ARG A 406 -24.70 14.14 -6.59
C ARG A 406 -23.95 12.91 -7.09
N ILE A 407 -24.11 11.76 -6.42
CA ILE A 407 -23.40 10.51 -6.77
C ILE A 407 -24.05 9.76 -7.96
N SER A 408 -25.36 9.88 -8.16
CA SER A 408 -26.08 9.25 -9.27
C SER A 408 -25.85 9.95 -10.63
N LYS A 409 -26.24 9.27 -11.73
CA LYS A 409 -26.26 9.80 -13.12
C LYS A 409 -27.72 9.95 -13.60
N GLY A 410 -27.96 10.60 -14.75
CA GLY A 410 -29.32 10.95 -15.23
C GLY A 410 -29.96 12.08 -14.39
N ASP A 411 -31.25 12.36 -14.54
CA ASP A 411 -31.98 13.25 -13.60
C ASP A 411 -32.16 12.54 -12.25
N PRO A 412 -31.85 13.16 -11.09
CA PRO A 412 -32.16 12.56 -9.79
C PRO A 412 -33.64 12.22 -9.62
N LEU A 413 -34.58 12.99 -10.19
CA LEU A 413 -36.01 12.79 -9.98
C LEU A 413 -36.60 11.64 -10.81
N THR A 414 -35.94 11.27 -11.92
CA THR A 414 -36.36 10.20 -12.83
C THR A 414 -35.23 9.17 -13.04
N PRO A 415 -34.77 8.47 -11.99
CA PRO A 415 -33.68 7.50 -12.12
C PRO A 415 -34.05 6.43 -13.17
N ILE A 416 -33.07 6.05 -14.00
CA ILE A 416 -33.17 5.08 -15.12
C ILE A 416 -34.22 5.37 -16.21
N TYR A 417 -34.94 6.50 -16.16
CA TYR A 417 -35.97 6.87 -17.16
C TYR A 417 -35.74 8.27 -17.74
N PRO A 418 -36.15 8.54 -19.00
CA PRO A 418 -36.01 9.85 -19.62
C PRO A 418 -36.97 10.87 -18.96
N SER A 419 -36.45 12.06 -18.66
CA SER A 419 -37.15 13.11 -17.91
C SER A 419 -38.13 13.91 -18.79
N THR A 420 -39.04 13.21 -19.48
CA THR A 420 -40.09 13.82 -20.31
C THR A 420 -41.11 14.59 -19.46
N ASP A 421 -41.95 15.39 -20.13
CA ASP A 421 -43.00 16.20 -19.48
C ASP A 421 -43.99 15.36 -18.66
N TYR A 422 -44.24 14.11 -19.08
CA TYR A 422 -45.19 13.17 -18.45
C TYR A 422 -44.54 12.11 -17.53
N MET A 423 -43.22 12.15 -17.34
CA MET A 423 -42.52 11.18 -16.49
C MET A 423 -42.80 11.43 -15.00
N TYR A 424 -43.09 10.36 -14.24
CA TYR A 424 -43.24 10.43 -12.79
C TYR A 424 -41.93 10.87 -12.13
N ARG A 425 -42.02 11.80 -11.16
CA ARG A 425 -40.89 12.35 -10.43
C ARG A 425 -40.97 11.97 -8.96
N VAL A 426 -39.94 11.27 -8.49
CA VAL A 426 -39.78 10.93 -7.06
C VAL A 426 -39.44 12.21 -6.30
N LYS A 427 -40.07 12.47 -5.16
CA LYS A 427 -39.77 13.65 -4.34
C LYS A 427 -38.32 13.67 -3.84
N GLU A 428 -37.73 14.86 -3.77
CA GLU A 428 -36.35 15.09 -3.32
C GLU A 428 -36.07 14.56 -1.90
N GLU A 429 -37.01 14.72 -0.96
CA GLU A 429 -36.91 14.21 0.43
C GLU A 429 -36.60 12.71 0.53
N ASN A 430 -37.04 11.93 -0.47
CA ASN A 430 -36.88 10.48 -0.53
C ASN A 430 -35.60 10.04 -1.27
N MET A 431 -34.77 10.99 -1.74
CA MET A 431 -33.53 10.68 -2.45
C MET A 431 -32.42 10.22 -1.50
N LYS A 432 -31.87 9.04 -1.80
CA LYS A 432 -30.71 8.48 -1.09
C LYS A 432 -29.35 8.95 -1.65
N PHE A 433 -29.34 9.57 -2.83
CA PHE A 433 -28.12 9.94 -3.58
C PHE A 433 -27.84 11.45 -3.66
N LEU A 434 -28.66 12.25 -2.98
CA LEU A 434 -28.42 13.68 -2.73
C LEU A 434 -27.81 13.83 -1.32
N PRO A 435 -26.79 14.67 -1.13
CA PRO A 435 -26.36 15.08 0.21
C PRO A 435 -27.49 15.67 1.04
N LYS A 436 -27.40 15.48 2.35
CA LYS A 436 -28.34 15.95 3.38
C LYS A 436 -27.72 16.95 4.36
N ILE A 437 -26.46 17.31 4.15
CA ILE A 437 -25.72 18.32 4.91
C ILE A 437 -25.29 19.47 3.99
N PRO A 438 -25.36 20.75 4.42
CA PRO A 438 -24.83 21.86 3.64
C PRO A 438 -23.34 21.67 3.36
N ALA A 439 -22.92 21.94 2.12
CA ALA A 439 -21.50 21.96 1.79
C ALA A 439 -21.14 23.06 0.79
N GLN A 440 -20.01 23.72 1.02
CA GLN A 440 -19.60 24.93 0.28
C GLN A 440 -18.14 24.83 -0.17
N PRO A 441 -17.82 25.13 -1.44
CA PRO A 441 -16.44 25.29 -1.88
C PRO A 441 -15.92 26.69 -1.51
N ILE A 442 -14.64 26.78 -1.16
CA ILE A 442 -13.90 28.01 -0.85
C ILE A 442 -12.58 28.06 -1.61
N SER A 443 -12.02 29.26 -1.69
CA SER A 443 -10.69 29.45 -2.26
C SER A 443 -9.57 28.97 -1.32
N TYR A 444 -8.36 28.77 -1.85
CA TYR A 444 -7.25 28.33 -1.00
C TYR A 444 -6.72 29.42 -0.06
N SER A 445 -6.88 30.71 -0.39
CA SER A 445 -6.58 31.79 0.56
C SER A 445 -7.58 31.81 1.74
N GLU A 446 -8.87 31.58 1.48
CA GLU A 446 -9.88 31.42 2.54
C GLU A 446 -9.63 30.15 3.37
N ALA A 447 -9.19 29.05 2.75
CA ALA A 447 -8.79 27.84 3.47
C ALA A 447 -7.56 28.10 4.36
N GLN A 448 -6.53 28.82 3.86
CA GLN A 448 -5.35 29.21 4.63
C GLN A 448 -5.72 29.89 5.95
N LEU A 449 -6.66 30.84 5.92
CA LEU A 449 -7.16 31.50 7.13
C LEU A 449 -7.82 30.52 8.11
N ILE A 450 -8.58 29.54 7.63
CA ILE A 450 -9.15 28.49 8.47
C ILE A 450 -8.03 27.63 9.10
N PHE A 451 -7.06 27.18 8.31
CA PHE A 451 -5.94 26.35 8.77
C PHE A 451 -5.03 27.06 9.80
N GLN A 452 -4.92 28.39 9.78
CA GLN A 452 -4.22 29.15 10.84
C GLN A 452 -4.82 28.98 12.24
N TYR A 453 -6.12 28.68 12.33
CA TYR A 453 -6.84 28.47 13.59
C TYR A 453 -7.18 27.00 13.87
N MET A 454 -6.82 26.07 12.97
CA MET A 454 -6.99 24.64 13.24
C MET A 454 -5.97 24.14 14.26
N GLN A 455 -6.42 23.29 15.17
CA GLN A 455 -5.61 22.69 16.23
C GLN A 455 -5.56 21.16 16.06
N GLY A 456 -5.11 20.43 17.09
CA GLY A 456 -4.83 19.01 17.02
C GLY A 456 -3.47 18.70 16.39
N SER A 457 -3.18 17.41 16.29
CA SER A 457 -1.93 16.91 15.71
C SER A 457 -1.75 17.36 14.27
N GLU A 458 -0.50 17.58 13.88
CA GLU A 458 -0.11 17.85 12.49
C GLU A 458 -0.45 16.64 11.62
N VAL A 459 -0.92 16.88 10.39
CA VAL A 459 -1.32 15.77 9.52
C VAL A 459 -0.12 15.02 8.98
N ILE A 460 -0.28 13.73 8.63
CA ILE A 460 0.77 12.98 7.94
C ILE A 460 1.26 13.69 6.67
N ALA A 461 2.49 13.43 6.24
CA ALA A 461 3.12 14.09 5.10
C ALA A 461 2.24 14.05 3.82
N ASP A 462 1.58 12.92 3.53
CA ASP A 462 0.69 12.78 2.36
C ASP A 462 -0.59 13.63 2.43
N TRP A 463 -0.92 14.17 3.60
CA TRP A 463 -2.07 15.04 3.86
C TRP A 463 -1.70 16.52 3.86
N HIS A 464 -0.40 16.84 3.97
CA HIS A 464 0.11 18.17 3.71
C HIS A 464 -0.14 18.57 2.25
N GLY A 465 -0.24 19.87 2.04
CA GLY A 465 -0.15 20.48 0.72
C GLY A 465 0.69 21.74 0.78
N ALA A 466 0.37 22.72 -0.06
CA ALA A 466 1.18 23.92 -0.24
C ALA A 466 0.46 25.23 0.10
N LEU A 467 -0.52 25.20 1.01
CA LEU A 467 -0.97 26.41 1.70
C LEU A 467 0.23 27.05 2.44
N SER A 468 0.50 28.32 2.16
CA SER A 468 1.66 29.03 2.69
C SER A 468 1.48 29.37 4.17
N ASN A 469 2.56 29.40 4.95
CA ASN A 469 2.59 29.87 6.36
C ASN A 469 1.53 29.22 7.27
N VAL A 470 1.16 27.95 7.04
CA VAL A 470 0.27 27.17 7.91
C VAL A 470 0.80 25.76 8.09
N THR A 471 0.63 25.22 9.30
CA THR A 471 0.73 23.77 9.53
C THR A 471 -0.63 23.15 9.26
N TYR A 472 -0.68 22.10 8.46
CA TYR A 472 -1.91 21.35 8.26
C TYR A 472 -2.14 20.46 9.49
N ARG A 473 -3.28 20.60 10.16
CA ARG A 473 -3.62 19.83 11.37
C ARG A 473 -4.92 19.06 11.17
N TYR A 474 -5.07 17.91 11.83
CA TYR A 474 -6.28 17.09 11.73
C TYR A 474 -7.53 17.80 12.24
N GLY A 475 -7.38 18.81 13.09
CA GLY A 475 -8.49 19.45 13.79
C GLY A 475 -8.82 18.73 15.10
N GLY A 476 -9.84 19.24 15.78
CA GLY A 476 -10.19 18.83 17.14
C GLY A 476 -11.28 19.72 17.74
N GLU A 477 -11.59 19.48 19.01
CA GLU A 477 -11.74 20.64 19.91
C GLU A 477 -10.37 21.34 19.99
N LEU A 478 -10.34 22.66 20.21
CA LEU A 478 -9.14 23.48 19.95
C LEU A 478 -8.01 23.29 21.00
N VAL A 479 -7.32 22.14 20.98
CA VAL A 479 -6.24 21.68 21.89
C VAL A 479 -5.18 20.83 21.12
N TYR A 480 -3.96 20.59 21.66
CA TYR A 480 -2.76 20.04 20.97
C TYR A 480 -2.26 18.67 21.50
N SER A 481 -1.57 17.83 20.70
CA SER A 481 -0.52 16.86 21.15
C SER A 481 0.33 16.16 20.05
N THR A 482 1.45 15.55 20.46
CA THR A 482 2.22 14.43 19.87
C THR A 482 2.32 13.36 20.96
N ASP A 483 1.77 12.16 20.78
CA ASP A 483 1.31 11.36 21.93
C ASP A 483 2.39 10.62 22.73
N ALA A 484 2.41 10.96 24.01
CA ALA A 484 2.72 10.10 25.15
C ALA A 484 1.55 10.28 26.15
N TRP A 485 1.43 9.45 27.20
CA TRP A 485 0.41 9.66 28.24
C TRP A 485 0.44 11.05 28.91
N SER A 486 1.60 11.72 28.92
CA SER A 486 1.75 13.06 29.48
C SER A 486 2.87 13.85 28.79
N LEU A 487 4.03 14.03 29.45
CA LEU A 487 5.18 14.76 28.90
C LEU A 487 6.17 13.85 28.18
N GLY A 488 6.17 12.56 28.50
CA GLY A 488 6.83 11.49 27.73
C GLY A 488 8.32 11.67 27.47
N ALA A 489 9.05 12.31 28.37
CA ALA A 489 10.45 12.67 28.12
C ALA A 489 11.38 11.47 27.92
N VAL A 490 11.01 10.26 28.40
CA VAL A 490 11.64 9.00 27.98
C VAL A 490 10.75 8.34 26.92
N ASP A 491 9.51 7.99 27.27
CA ASP A 491 8.56 7.34 26.37
C ASP A 491 7.51 8.34 25.85
N SER A 492 7.48 8.74 24.57
CA SER A 492 8.29 8.33 23.40
C SER A 492 9.19 9.46 22.85
N ILE A 493 9.24 10.61 23.53
CA ILE A 493 9.89 11.82 23.02
C ILE A 493 11.42 11.67 22.92
N SER A 494 12.03 10.78 23.73
CA SER A 494 13.47 10.51 23.64
C SER A 494 13.87 9.85 22.31
N GLY A 495 13.10 8.87 21.82
CA GLY A 495 13.31 8.25 20.52
C GLY A 495 13.06 9.21 19.37
N THR A 496 12.02 10.04 19.49
CA THR A 496 11.75 11.11 18.53
C THR A 496 12.93 12.08 18.43
N ALA A 497 13.50 12.52 19.56
CA ALA A 497 14.69 13.37 19.58
C ALA A 497 15.93 12.69 18.96
N THR A 498 16.15 11.41 19.27
CA THR A 498 17.22 10.59 18.66
C THR A 498 17.05 10.45 17.15
N LEU A 499 15.83 10.18 16.68
CA LEU A 499 15.49 10.07 15.25
C LEU A 499 15.69 11.39 14.50
N LEU A 500 15.32 12.52 15.12
CA LEU A 500 15.56 13.86 14.55
C LEU A 500 17.06 14.16 14.36
N GLU A 501 17.92 13.73 15.28
CA GLU A 501 19.37 13.89 15.13
C GLU A 501 19.95 12.96 14.04
N ILE A 502 19.53 11.68 13.99
CA ILE A 502 19.92 10.75 12.92
C ILE A 502 19.53 11.30 11.54
N THR A 503 18.29 11.78 11.40
CA THR A 503 17.79 12.35 10.14
C THR A 503 18.47 13.67 9.78
N ARG A 504 18.82 14.51 10.76
CA ARG A 504 19.63 15.72 10.52
C ARG A 504 21.02 15.38 9.98
N VAL A 505 21.71 14.40 10.55
CA VAL A 505 23.04 13.96 10.11
C VAL A 505 22.98 13.34 8.70
N ILE A 506 22.07 12.39 8.46
CA ILE A 506 21.93 11.74 7.15
C ILE A 506 21.45 12.75 6.09
N GLY A 507 20.57 13.68 6.46
CA GLY A 507 20.15 14.79 5.60
C GLY A 507 21.29 15.76 5.24
N GLN A 508 22.26 15.95 6.14
CA GLN A 508 23.48 16.71 5.84
C GLN A 508 24.40 15.92 4.90
N MET A 509 24.69 14.65 5.20
CA MET A 509 25.45 13.77 4.30
C MET A 509 24.86 13.77 2.88
N TYR A 510 23.53 13.72 2.75
CA TYR A 510 22.83 13.78 1.46
C TYR A 510 23.05 15.11 0.72
N LYS A 511 23.08 16.25 1.41
CA LYS A 511 23.46 17.54 0.80
C LYS A 511 24.92 17.53 0.33
N ASP A 512 25.79 16.87 1.08
CA ASP A 512 27.22 16.72 0.79
C ASP A 512 27.52 15.66 -0.28
N GLY A 513 26.49 15.07 -0.89
CA GLY A 513 26.59 14.18 -2.06
C GLY A 513 26.33 12.70 -1.79
N PHE A 514 26.18 12.27 -0.53
CA PHE A 514 25.86 10.89 -0.18
C PHE A 514 24.54 10.42 -0.82
N ARG A 515 24.55 9.24 -1.44
CA ARG A 515 23.35 8.61 -2.01
C ARG A 515 23.33 7.13 -1.57
N PRO A 516 22.40 6.72 -0.70
CA PRO A 516 22.37 5.34 -0.23
C PRO A 516 21.93 4.40 -1.36
N ARG A 517 22.50 3.19 -1.40
CA ARG A 517 22.19 2.17 -2.43
C ARG A 517 20.74 1.67 -2.33
N ARG A 518 20.16 1.69 -1.12
CA ARG A 518 18.75 1.39 -0.84
C ARG A 518 18.12 2.60 -0.16
N SER A 519 16.84 2.84 -0.41
CA SER A 519 16.12 3.94 0.24
C SER A 519 16.06 3.76 1.76
N LEU A 520 16.46 4.80 2.49
CA LEU A 520 16.14 4.95 3.90
C LEU A 520 14.75 5.59 4.01
N MET A 521 13.92 5.05 4.92
CA MET A 521 12.62 5.60 5.26
C MET A 521 12.60 5.83 6.77
N PHE A 522 12.27 7.05 7.18
CA PHE A 522 12.15 7.43 8.57
C PHE A 522 10.67 7.62 8.89
N CYS A 523 10.22 7.01 9.98
CA CYS A 523 8.82 7.05 10.41
C CYS A 523 8.76 7.58 11.83
N SER A 524 7.81 8.49 12.08
CA SER A 524 7.35 8.84 13.42
C SER A 524 5.92 8.35 13.51
N TRP A 525 5.66 7.41 14.41
CA TRP A 525 4.32 6.86 14.62
C TRP A 525 3.57 7.67 15.68
N SER A 526 2.27 7.42 15.79
CA SER A 526 1.35 8.10 16.71
C SER A 526 0.19 7.16 17.00
N ALA A 527 -0.46 7.33 18.16
CA ALA A 527 -1.36 6.36 18.77
C ALA A 527 -0.69 5.00 19.02
N GLU A 528 0.60 5.02 19.39
CA GLU A 528 1.37 3.85 19.84
C GLU A 528 0.82 3.39 21.20
N GLU A 529 0.72 4.33 22.14
CA GLU A 529 0.20 4.18 23.51
C GLU A 529 -1.23 3.63 23.58
N TYR A 530 -1.97 3.76 22.48
CA TYR A 530 -3.34 3.29 22.31
C TYR A 530 -3.43 1.90 21.63
N GLY A 531 -2.30 1.21 21.43
CA GLY A 531 -2.21 -0.13 20.86
C GLY A 531 -1.58 -0.18 19.47
N LEU A 532 -0.43 0.48 19.27
CA LEU A 532 0.37 0.48 18.03
C LEU A 532 -0.38 0.97 16.79
N ILE A 533 -1.42 1.80 16.96
CA ILE A 533 -2.42 2.07 15.92
C ILE A 533 -1.77 2.66 14.67
N GLY A 534 -0.89 3.65 14.81
CA GLY A 534 -0.25 4.33 13.67
C GLY A 534 0.57 3.38 12.79
N SER A 535 1.42 2.54 13.39
CA SER A 535 2.26 1.59 12.64
C SER A 535 1.45 0.40 12.13
N VAL A 536 0.49 -0.13 12.91
CA VAL A 536 -0.39 -1.22 12.50
C VAL A 536 -1.23 -0.82 11.29
N GLU A 537 -1.92 0.32 11.34
CA GLU A 537 -2.75 0.82 10.23
C GLU A 537 -1.91 1.10 8.98
N TYR A 538 -0.71 1.68 9.13
CA TYR A 538 0.21 1.89 8.02
C TYR A 538 0.67 0.56 7.39
N VAL A 539 1.07 -0.42 8.21
CA VAL A 539 1.50 -1.71 7.70
C VAL A 539 0.35 -2.48 7.06
N GLN A 540 -0.87 -2.41 7.59
CA GLN A 540 -2.05 -3.01 6.97
C GLN A 540 -2.37 -2.39 5.60
N GLU A 541 -2.38 -1.05 5.51
CA GLU A 541 -2.63 -0.30 4.26
C GLU A 541 -1.61 -0.66 3.17
N TYR A 542 -0.33 -0.77 3.53
CA TYR A 542 0.77 -0.99 2.59
C TYR A 542 1.40 -2.40 2.62
N VAL A 543 0.73 -3.39 3.23
CA VAL A 543 1.31 -4.73 3.50
C VAL A 543 1.93 -5.41 2.28
N LYS A 544 1.35 -5.20 1.09
CA LYS A 544 1.85 -5.76 -0.18
C LYS A 544 3.06 -5.03 -0.76
N VAL A 545 3.27 -3.75 -0.41
CA VAL A 545 4.44 -2.97 -0.80
C VAL A 545 5.58 -3.22 0.19
N LEU A 546 5.28 -3.13 1.49
CA LEU A 546 6.25 -3.35 2.56
C LEU A 546 6.75 -4.81 2.56
N GLY A 547 5.81 -5.75 2.40
CA GLY A 547 6.03 -7.19 2.20
C GLY A 547 6.79 -7.57 0.92
N ALA A 548 7.19 -6.60 0.09
CA ALA A 548 7.99 -6.83 -1.11
C ALA A 548 9.25 -5.96 -1.19
N ARG A 549 9.47 -5.04 -0.23
CA ARG A 549 10.50 -3.99 -0.33
C ARG A 549 11.24 -3.64 0.96
N VAL A 550 10.63 -3.79 2.14
CA VAL A 550 11.29 -3.43 3.41
C VAL A 550 12.37 -4.46 3.72
N VAL A 551 13.61 -4.02 3.76
CA VAL A 551 14.78 -4.86 4.08
C VAL A 551 14.79 -5.26 5.56
N SER A 552 14.65 -4.27 6.43
CA SER A 552 14.62 -4.41 7.88
C SER A 552 13.88 -3.21 8.45
N TYR A 553 13.27 -3.36 9.62
CA TYR A 553 12.71 -2.26 10.41
C TYR A 553 13.57 -2.08 11.67
N LEU A 554 14.09 -0.86 11.89
CA LEU A 554 14.89 -0.51 13.07
C LEU A 554 14.01 0.37 13.96
N ASN A 555 13.66 -0.11 15.14
CA ASN A 555 12.81 0.61 16.08
C ASN A 555 13.63 1.61 16.93
N ILE A 556 13.05 2.78 17.22
CA ILE A 556 13.63 3.80 18.11
C ILE A 556 12.50 4.44 18.91
N ASP A 557 12.22 3.88 20.08
CA ASP A 557 11.07 4.21 20.94
C ASP A 557 11.57 5.00 22.18
N ALA A 558 11.99 4.29 23.22
CA ALA A 558 12.66 4.85 24.39
C ALA A 558 14.12 4.34 24.42
N PRO A 559 15.01 4.84 23.52
CA PRO A 559 16.37 4.33 23.34
C PRO A 559 17.26 4.47 24.58
N VAL A 560 16.89 5.28 25.58
CA VAL A 560 17.65 5.46 26.82
C VAL A 560 16.70 5.44 28.02
N ARG A 561 16.68 4.31 28.72
CA ARG A 561 15.96 4.07 29.99
C ARG A 561 16.91 4.09 31.20
N GLY A 562 18.22 4.03 30.97
CA GLY A 562 19.28 4.15 31.96
C GLY A 562 20.66 4.34 31.30
N ASN A 563 21.74 4.18 32.09
CA ASN A 563 23.10 4.55 31.69
C ASN A 563 24.17 3.45 31.89
N TYR A 564 23.75 2.19 32.03
CA TYR A 564 24.66 1.07 32.31
C TYR A 564 25.17 0.36 31.04
N THR A 565 24.26 -0.19 30.22
CA THR A 565 24.61 -1.02 29.06
C THR A 565 23.45 -1.08 28.05
N ILE A 566 23.65 -1.70 26.89
CA ILE A 566 22.57 -1.94 25.93
C ILE A 566 21.89 -3.31 26.13
N HIS A 567 20.58 -3.33 25.93
CA HIS A 567 19.79 -4.54 25.76
C HIS A 567 19.15 -4.53 24.37
N VAL A 568 19.21 -5.66 23.66
CA VAL A 568 18.85 -5.77 22.23
C VAL A 568 17.98 -6.98 21.96
N GLY A 569 16.92 -6.80 21.19
CA GLY A 569 16.18 -7.88 20.56
C GLY A 569 16.09 -7.71 19.04
N ALA A 570 16.13 -8.82 18.30
CA ALA A 570 16.11 -8.78 16.84
C ALA A 570 15.70 -10.11 16.19
N SER A 571 15.36 -10.04 14.90
CA SER A 571 15.35 -11.18 14.01
C SER A 571 16.75 -11.82 13.93
N PRO A 572 16.89 -13.17 13.99
CA PRO A 572 18.19 -13.86 14.01
C PRO A 572 19.12 -13.47 12.87
N ILE A 573 18.55 -13.18 11.69
CA ILE A 573 19.27 -12.82 10.47
C ILE A 573 20.14 -11.55 10.60
N LEU A 574 19.86 -10.70 11.60
CA LEU A 574 20.56 -9.44 11.88
C LEU A 574 21.68 -9.57 12.94
N PHE A 575 21.83 -10.71 13.62
CA PHE A 575 22.71 -10.81 14.79
C PHE A 575 24.16 -10.40 14.50
N ASP A 576 24.72 -10.85 13.37
CA ASP A 576 26.09 -10.52 12.98
C ASP A 576 26.27 -9.01 12.78
N ILE A 577 25.36 -8.36 12.06
CA ILE A 577 25.49 -6.93 11.75
C ILE A 577 25.27 -6.04 12.98
N ILE A 578 24.43 -6.46 13.92
CA ILE A 578 24.27 -5.83 15.24
C ILE A 578 25.58 -5.91 16.03
N VAL A 579 26.20 -7.09 16.09
CA VAL A 579 27.48 -7.31 16.77
C VAL A 579 28.60 -6.48 16.13
N GLU A 580 28.73 -6.47 14.80
CA GLU A 580 29.75 -5.67 14.12
C GLU A 580 29.51 -4.15 14.30
N ALA A 581 28.27 -3.66 14.18
CA ALA A 581 27.96 -2.26 14.43
C ALA A 581 28.29 -1.83 15.88
N SER A 582 28.12 -2.72 16.86
CA SER A 582 28.45 -2.43 18.27
C SER A 582 29.95 -2.29 18.54
N LYS A 583 30.82 -2.78 17.64
CA LYS A 583 32.28 -2.58 17.69
C LYS A 583 32.73 -1.26 17.07
N MET A 584 31.84 -0.56 16.34
CA MET A 584 32.17 0.68 15.62
C MET A 584 31.85 1.95 16.43
N VAL A 585 31.20 1.81 17.58
CA VAL A 585 30.71 2.94 18.39
C VAL A 585 31.24 2.81 19.82
N SER A 586 31.79 3.90 20.37
CA SER A 586 32.24 3.97 21.76
C SER A 586 31.06 3.84 22.72
N SER A 587 31.25 3.10 23.81
CA SER A 587 30.25 2.95 24.87
C SER A 587 30.01 4.29 25.58
N ALA A 588 28.80 4.51 26.08
CA ALA A 588 28.50 5.72 26.86
C ALA A 588 29.11 5.58 28.26
N TYR A 589 29.67 6.69 28.76
CA TYR A 589 30.27 6.80 30.11
C TYR A 589 31.50 5.91 30.40
N ASP A 590 31.99 5.14 29.43
CA ASP A 590 33.24 4.41 29.49
C ASP A 590 34.38 5.17 28.76
N PRO A 591 35.67 4.76 28.91
CA PRO A 591 36.78 5.32 28.14
C PRO A 591 36.58 5.22 26.61
N PRO A 592 37.10 6.18 25.79
CA PRO A 592 36.81 6.25 24.35
C PRO A 592 37.22 5.01 23.54
N ASP A 593 38.22 4.26 24.02
CA ASP A 593 38.71 3.00 23.45
C ASP A 593 37.81 1.79 23.77
N GLN A 594 36.88 1.92 24.71
CA GLN A 594 35.89 0.88 25.02
C GLN A 594 34.65 1.04 24.14
N THR A 595 34.36 0.04 23.33
CA THR A 595 33.19 0.01 22.43
C THR A 595 31.91 -0.44 23.16
N ILE A 596 30.75 -0.22 22.54
CA ILE A 596 29.47 -0.80 23.00
C ILE A 596 29.63 -2.32 23.15
N TYR A 597 30.27 -2.99 22.18
CA TYR A 597 30.57 -4.43 22.24
C TYR A 597 31.35 -4.81 23.51
N ASP A 598 32.41 -4.09 23.85
CA ASP A 598 33.25 -4.40 25.02
C ASP A 598 32.53 -4.21 26.36
N LYS A 599 31.58 -3.27 26.44
CA LYS A 599 30.71 -3.10 27.61
C LYS A 599 29.65 -4.19 27.67
N TRP A 600 28.97 -4.44 26.56
CA TRP A 600 27.87 -5.40 26.42
C TRP A 600 28.30 -6.85 26.62
N MET A 601 29.52 -7.21 26.19
CA MET A 601 30.15 -8.51 26.48
C MET A 601 30.34 -8.76 27.98
N LYS A 602 30.63 -7.72 28.77
CA LYS A 602 30.83 -7.84 30.23
C LYS A 602 29.51 -7.92 30.98
N SER A 603 28.48 -7.20 30.53
CA SER A 603 27.18 -7.12 31.21
C SER A 603 26.21 -8.24 30.82
N HIS A 604 26.24 -8.72 29.57
CA HIS A 604 25.22 -9.59 28.98
C HIS A 604 25.85 -10.73 28.14
N TRP A 605 26.82 -11.43 28.71
CA TRP A 605 27.48 -12.57 28.08
C TRP A 605 26.55 -13.77 27.80
N ASN A 606 26.65 -14.38 26.62
CA ASN A 606 25.98 -15.64 26.28
C ASN A 606 26.95 -16.83 26.37
N ASN A 607 26.81 -17.65 27.42
CA ASN A 607 27.59 -18.87 27.67
C ASN A 607 27.56 -19.93 26.54
N VAL A 608 26.61 -19.86 25.61
CA VAL A 608 26.51 -20.81 24.49
C VAL A 608 27.27 -20.29 23.27
N THR A 609 27.00 -19.05 22.86
CA THR A 609 27.54 -18.48 21.62
C THR A 609 28.88 -17.78 21.79
N HIS A 610 29.29 -17.47 23.03
CA HIS A 610 30.51 -16.70 23.35
C HIS A 610 30.48 -15.28 22.75
N GLU A 611 29.28 -14.71 22.68
CA GLU A 611 28.93 -13.41 22.09
C GLU A 611 28.01 -12.64 23.06
N PRO A 612 27.70 -11.36 22.80
CA PRO A 612 26.67 -10.66 23.57
C PRO A 612 25.28 -11.30 23.36
N LYS A 613 24.47 -11.29 24.41
CA LYS A 613 23.12 -11.87 24.39
C LYS A 613 22.14 -10.95 23.66
N ILE A 614 21.73 -11.35 22.46
CA ILE A 614 20.58 -10.78 21.74
C ILE A 614 19.32 -11.62 22.04
N ARG A 615 18.20 -10.97 22.35
CA ARG A 615 16.89 -11.64 22.44
C ARG A 615 16.43 -12.03 21.03
N TYR A 616 16.26 -13.33 20.78
CA TYR A 616 15.69 -13.80 19.51
C TYR A 616 14.19 -13.44 19.44
N GLY A 617 13.80 -12.76 18.36
CA GLY A 617 12.43 -12.31 18.17
C GLY A 617 12.02 -11.15 19.10
N LEU A 618 10.96 -10.46 18.68
CA LEU A 618 10.34 -9.37 19.43
C LEU A 618 8.83 -9.66 19.59
N GLY A 619 8.25 -9.22 20.71
CA GLY A 619 6.83 -9.43 21.05
C GLY A 619 5.92 -8.42 20.37
N SER A 620 5.00 -7.81 21.12
CA SER A 620 4.16 -6.69 20.67
C SER A 620 4.36 -5.41 21.50
N SER A 621 5.59 -5.18 22.00
CA SER A 621 5.88 -4.09 22.95
C SER A 621 6.20 -2.73 22.32
N SER A 622 6.14 -2.60 20.99
CA SER A 622 6.37 -1.36 20.22
C SER A 622 6.09 -1.62 18.73
N ASP A 623 6.19 -0.59 17.89
CA ASP A 623 5.79 -0.53 16.47
C ASP A 623 6.42 -1.60 15.55
N PHE A 624 7.55 -2.21 15.95
CA PHE A 624 8.15 -3.33 15.20
C PHE A 624 7.21 -4.54 15.04
N TYR A 625 6.18 -4.65 15.88
CA TYR A 625 5.19 -5.72 15.88
C TYR A 625 4.58 -5.91 14.49
N ALA A 626 4.03 -4.83 13.93
CA ALA A 626 3.31 -4.86 12.66
C ALA A 626 4.25 -5.26 11.51
N PHE A 627 5.47 -4.72 11.50
CA PHE A 627 6.48 -5.04 10.49
C PHE A 627 6.87 -6.51 10.48
N ASN A 628 6.93 -7.17 11.63
CA ASN A 628 7.25 -8.60 11.73
C ASN A 628 6.01 -9.50 11.52
N GLN A 629 4.94 -9.28 12.27
CA GLN A 629 3.75 -10.14 12.25
C GLN A 629 2.88 -9.97 11.00
N LEU A 630 2.85 -8.79 10.37
CA LEU A 630 1.99 -8.54 9.20
C LEU A 630 2.77 -8.49 7.88
N ALA A 631 3.95 -7.85 7.87
CA ALA A 631 4.78 -7.72 6.67
C ALA A 631 5.93 -8.73 6.55
N GLY A 632 6.32 -9.41 7.63
CA GLY A 632 7.43 -10.38 7.64
C GLY A 632 8.78 -9.71 7.33
N SER A 633 8.97 -8.49 7.79
CA SER A 633 10.28 -7.84 7.81
C SER A 633 11.12 -8.39 8.96
N SER A 634 12.44 -8.45 8.75
CA SER A 634 13.35 -8.53 9.88
C SER A 634 13.23 -7.27 10.73
N ASN A 635 13.37 -7.41 12.05
CA ASN A 635 13.21 -6.31 13.00
C ASN A 635 14.35 -6.24 14.01
N PHE A 636 14.52 -5.05 14.57
CA PHE A 636 15.51 -4.72 15.60
C PHE A 636 14.90 -3.70 16.55
N ASP A 637 15.17 -3.88 17.84
CA ASP A 637 14.89 -2.94 18.91
C ASP A 637 16.05 -2.96 19.92
N ALA A 638 16.46 -1.80 20.40
CA ALA A 638 17.56 -1.68 21.35
C ALA A 638 17.37 -0.47 22.27
N VAL A 639 17.67 -0.67 23.55
CA VAL A 639 17.61 0.35 24.60
C VAL A 639 18.91 0.37 25.40
N TYR A 640 19.33 1.55 25.84
CA TYR A 640 20.33 1.71 26.89
C TYR A 640 19.61 1.63 28.24
N GLU A 641 19.91 0.62 29.04
CA GLU A 641 19.22 0.32 30.30
C GLU A 641 20.08 0.68 31.53
N PHE A 642 19.44 0.70 32.70
CA PHE A 642 20.11 0.72 34.00
C PHE A 642 20.50 -0.71 34.41
N ASN A 643 21.40 -0.89 35.38
CA ASN A 643 21.65 -2.21 35.94
C ASN A 643 20.52 -2.57 36.92
N PRO A 644 19.68 -3.60 36.67
CA PRO A 644 18.56 -3.91 37.55
C PRO A 644 19.02 -4.19 38.99
N THR A 645 20.19 -4.81 39.15
CA THR A 645 20.78 -5.16 40.45
C THR A 645 20.99 -3.94 41.35
N ASP A 646 21.43 -2.82 40.77
CA ASP A 646 21.74 -1.58 41.51
C ASP A 646 20.47 -0.83 41.94
N HIS A 647 19.32 -1.22 41.39
CA HIS A 647 18.00 -0.62 41.63
C HIS A 647 16.98 -1.60 42.22
N GLY A 648 17.45 -2.69 42.86
CA GLY A 648 16.57 -3.62 43.58
C GLY A 648 15.83 -4.64 42.70
N ASN A 649 16.36 -4.92 41.50
CA ASN A 649 15.80 -5.79 40.47
C ASN A 649 14.44 -5.31 39.94
N ILE A 650 14.32 -4.02 39.62
CA ILE A 650 13.18 -3.48 38.86
C ILE A 650 13.36 -3.76 37.36
N ASP A 651 12.26 -4.10 36.67
CA ASP A 651 12.26 -4.47 35.25
C ASP A 651 11.98 -3.28 34.29
N MET A 652 11.60 -2.11 34.83
CA MET A 652 11.30 -0.88 34.08
C MET A 652 11.74 0.35 34.88
N TYR A 653 11.98 1.49 34.22
CA TYR A 653 12.33 2.72 34.92
C TYR A 653 11.14 3.25 35.76
N PRO A 654 11.34 3.76 37.00
CA PRO A 654 10.24 3.90 37.97
C PRO A 654 9.13 4.91 37.65
N LEU A 655 9.30 5.76 36.63
CA LEU A 655 8.38 6.86 36.31
C LEU A 655 7.65 6.66 34.97
N TYR A 656 7.80 5.48 34.36
CA TYR A 656 7.11 5.04 33.14
C TYR A 656 5.61 5.36 33.17
N HIS A 657 5.12 6.02 32.11
CA HIS A 657 3.71 6.40 31.90
C HIS A 657 3.13 7.35 32.97
N THR A 658 3.99 8.13 33.65
CA THR A 658 3.56 9.14 34.62
C THR A 658 3.80 10.57 34.13
N SER A 659 3.11 11.54 34.73
CA SER A 659 3.38 12.97 34.52
C SER A 659 4.75 13.45 35.01
N TYR A 660 5.52 12.59 35.67
CA TYR A 660 6.88 12.88 36.14
C TYR A 660 7.96 12.58 35.09
N GLU A 661 7.60 12.00 33.94
CA GLU A 661 8.43 11.86 32.73
C GLU A 661 8.77 13.22 32.10
N THR A 662 9.65 13.95 32.78
CA THR A 662 10.01 15.33 32.45
C THR A 662 11.41 15.39 31.84
N PHE A 663 11.68 16.40 31.02
CA PHE A 663 13.05 16.69 30.56
C PHE A 663 14.05 16.78 31.72
N SER A 664 13.63 17.38 32.85
CA SER A 664 14.43 17.47 34.08
C SER A 664 14.77 16.09 34.67
N MET A 665 13.88 15.10 34.57
CA MET A 665 14.15 13.73 35.00
C MET A 665 15.29 13.11 34.18
N VAL A 666 15.20 13.22 32.85
CA VAL A 666 16.23 12.71 31.93
C VAL A 666 17.57 13.42 32.16
N LYS A 667 17.54 14.76 32.20
CA LYS A 667 18.72 15.64 32.36
C LYS A 667 19.41 15.52 33.71
N ASN A 668 18.72 15.07 34.77
CA ASN A 668 19.31 14.99 36.12
C ASN A 668 19.64 13.56 36.57
N PHE A 669 18.94 12.54 36.06
CA PHE A 669 19.02 11.18 36.62
C PHE A 669 19.32 10.07 35.60
N ILE A 670 18.95 10.22 34.32
CA ILE A 670 19.18 9.17 33.31
C ILE A 670 20.44 9.45 32.50
N ASP A 671 20.47 10.54 31.75
CA ASP A 671 21.55 10.85 30.79
C ASP A 671 21.93 12.33 30.85
N PRO A 672 22.62 12.78 31.93
CA PRO A 672 22.83 14.21 32.16
C PRO A 672 23.56 14.95 31.05
N ASP A 673 24.44 14.27 30.31
CA ASP A 673 25.21 14.86 29.21
C ASP A 673 24.74 14.39 27.83
N PHE A 674 23.57 13.74 27.75
CA PHE A 674 23.01 13.16 26.53
C PHE A 674 23.99 12.23 25.78
N THR A 675 24.90 11.59 26.53
CA THR A 675 25.96 10.74 26.01
C THR A 675 25.41 9.37 25.62
N ALA A 676 24.47 8.81 26.39
CA ALA A 676 23.79 7.56 26.03
C ALA A 676 22.89 7.75 24.80
N HIS A 677 22.14 8.86 24.71
CA HIS A 677 21.32 9.20 23.54
C HIS A 677 22.19 9.35 22.29
N ARG A 678 23.35 10.01 22.40
CA ARG A 678 24.32 10.13 21.31
C ARG A 678 24.88 8.77 20.89
N THR A 679 25.27 7.92 21.83
CA THR A 679 25.78 6.57 21.56
C THR A 679 24.72 5.71 20.87
N MET A 680 23.45 5.79 21.29
CA MET A 680 22.34 5.09 20.63
C MET A 680 22.04 5.65 19.23
N ALA A 681 22.07 6.98 19.05
CA ALA A 681 21.94 7.62 17.74
C ALA A 681 23.02 7.14 16.76
N GLN A 682 24.26 7.05 17.24
CA GLN A 682 25.41 6.53 16.46
C GLN A 682 25.24 5.05 16.13
N PHE A 683 24.87 4.21 17.09
CA PHE A 683 24.71 2.77 16.91
C PHE A 683 23.62 2.42 15.88
N ILE A 684 22.43 3.00 16.04
CA ILE A 684 21.30 2.75 15.14
C ILE A 684 21.54 3.41 13.77
N GLY A 685 22.16 4.59 13.74
CA GLY A 685 22.58 5.27 12.51
C GLY A 685 23.59 4.44 11.69
N VAL A 686 24.63 3.90 12.33
CA VAL A 686 25.60 3.00 11.70
C VAL A 686 24.93 1.73 11.17
N LEU A 687 24.05 1.10 11.96
CA LEU A 687 23.29 -0.08 11.52
C LEU A 687 22.44 0.23 10.27
N GLY A 688 21.75 1.37 10.25
CA GLY A 688 20.99 1.86 9.11
C GLY A 688 21.83 2.15 7.86
N LEU A 689 23.02 2.73 8.02
CA LEU A 689 23.97 2.97 6.92
C LEU A 689 24.46 1.65 6.31
N ILE A 690 24.91 0.68 7.12
CA ILE A 690 25.43 -0.58 6.57
C ILE A 690 24.33 -1.36 5.83
N LEU A 691 23.09 -1.36 6.35
CA LEU A 691 21.93 -1.96 5.68
C LEU A 691 21.57 -1.26 4.36
N CYS A 692 21.74 0.06 4.27
CA CYS A 692 21.38 0.80 3.06
C CYS A 692 22.49 0.87 2.00
N GLU A 693 23.77 0.70 2.36
CA GLU A 693 24.91 0.82 1.43
C GLU A 693 25.43 -0.50 0.85
N THR A 694 25.47 -1.57 1.66
CA THR A 694 26.13 -2.83 1.27
C THR A 694 25.60 -3.46 -0.03
N ASN A 695 26.48 -3.92 -0.92
CA ASN A 695 26.08 -4.51 -2.19
C ASN A 695 25.21 -5.77 -2.00
N ILE A 696 25.67 -6.70 -1.16
CA ILE A 696 24.92 -7.85 -0.65
C ILE A 696 24.42 -7.50 0.75
N LEU A 697 23.17 -7.82 1.08
CA LEU A 697 22.61 -7.59 2.41
C LEU A 697 23.44 -8.33 3.49
N PRO A 698 23.77 -7.70 4.63
CA PRO A 698 24.66 -8.25 5.66
C PRO A 698 23.89 -9.22 6.58
N PHE A 699 23.20 -10.17 5.95
CA PHE A 699 22.19 -11.05 6.55
C PHE A 699 22.74 -12.46 6.65
N ASN A 700 22.76 -13.04 7.87
CA ASN A 700 23.27 -14.39 8.08
C ASN A 700 22.13 -15.40 8.35
N VAL A 701 21.78 -16.14 7.29
CA VAL A 701 20.77 -17.20 7.33
C VAL A 701 21.12 -18.36 8.29
N MET A 702 22.40 -18.55 8.65
CA MET A 702 22.82 -19.57 9.61
C MET A 702 22.38 -19.24 11.05
N ARG A 703 22.13 -17.97 11.39
CA ARG A 703 21.65 -17.61 12.73
C ARG A 703 20.26 -18.18 13.01
N TYR A 704 19.43 -18.36 11.98
CA TYR A 704 18.17 -19.10 12.10
C TYR A 704 18.37 -20.57 12.47
N THR A 705 19.39 -21.25 11.92
CA THR A 705 19.65 -22.67 12.25
C THR A 705 20.04 -22.83 13.72
N MET A 706 20.82 -21.88 14.24
CA MET A 706 21.18 -21.81 15.67
C MET A 706 19.95 -21.63 16.55
N VAL A 707 19.08 -20.66 16.23
CA VAL A 707 17.88 -20.38 17.03
C VAL A 707 16.88 -21.53 16.93
N PHE A 708 16.65 -22.14 15.76
CA PHE A 708 15.80 -23.33 15.64
C PHE A 708 16.26 -24.49 16.55
N LYS A 709 17.57 -24.75 16.64
CA LYS A 709 18.11 -25.78 17.54
C LYS A 709 17.98 -25.41 19.02
N GLN A 710 18.11 -24.14 19.37
CA GLN A 710 17.86 -23.66 20.74
C GLN A 710 16.39 -23.79 21.13
N LEU A 711 15.46 -23.38 20.25
CA LEU A 711 14.02 -23.52 20.44
C LEU A 711 13.62 -24.99 20.56
N LEU A 712 14.05 -25.83 19.62
CA LEU A 712 13.75 -27.27 19.63
C LEU A 712 14.22 -27.93 20.94
N LYS A 713 15.44 -27.64 21.40
CA LYS A 713 15.97 -28.16 22.68
C LYS A 713 15.14 -27.69 23.89
N LYS A 714 14.57 -26.47 23.84
CA LYS A 714 13.66 -25.95 24.88
C LYS A 714 12.30 -26.66 24.86
N THR A 715 11.80 -27.00 23.67
CA THR A 715 10.50 -27.65 23.45
C THR A 715 10.52 -29.17 23.70
N GLN A 716 11.66 -29.83 23.45
CA GLN A 716 11.89 -31.29 23.57
C GLN A 716 11.84 -31.87 25.00
N GLN A 717 11.43 -31.11 26.02
CA GLN A 717 11.35 -31.58 27.42
C GLN A 717 10.15 -32.50 27.71
N ASN A 718 9.46 -32.99 26.67
CA ASN A 718 8.19 -33.71 26.75
C ASN A 718 8.24 -35.02 25.96
N ASN A 719 7.36 -35.99 26.26
CA ASN A 719 7.28 -37.33 25.64
C ASN A 719 6.76 -37.33 24.17
N THR A 720 7.01 -36.26 23.40
CA THR A 720 6.53 -36.08 22.02
C THR A 720 7.63 -36.34 21.00
N ASP A 721 7.30 -37.01 19.89
CA ASP A 721 8.24 -37.18 18.79
C ASP A 721 8.39 -35.89 17.96
N PHE A 722 9.54 -35.23 18.11
CA PHE A 722 9.93 -34.07 17.30
C PHE A 722 10.84 -34.43 16.11
N SER A 723 11.00 -35.72 15.76
CA SER A 723 11.89 -36.18 14.68
C SER A 723 11.65 -35.48 13.35
N ILE A 724 10.39 -35.24 12.97
CA ILE A 724 10.01 -34.56 11.73
C ILE A 724 10.46 -33.08 11.74
N LEU A 725 10.37 -32.41 12.89
CA LEU A 725 10.83 -31.03 13.07
C LEU A 725 12.36 -30.94 13.07
N GLN A 726 13.04 -31.87 13.76
CA GLN A 726 14.51 -31.99 13.72
C GLN A 726 15.01 -32.16 12.28
N ASN A 727 14.44 -33.12 11.53
CA ASN A 727 14.79 -33.36 10.12
C ASN A 727 14.57 -32.11 9.24
N ALA A 728 13.47 -31.36 9.44
CA ALA A 728 13.22 -30.13 8.71
C ALA A 728 14.23 -29.01 9.04
N ILE A 729 14.69 -28.93 10.28
CA ILE A 729 15.72 -27.98 10.72
C ILE A 729 17.09 -28.35 10.16
N ASP A 730 17.44 -29.64 10.11
CA ASP A 730 18.71 -30.11 9.55
C ASP A 730 18.74 -29.98 8.01
N ASP A 731 17.62 -30.24 7.33
CA ASP A 731 17.42 -29.94 5.91
C ASP A 731 17.60 -28.44 5.63
N PHE A 732 17.04 -27.58 6.49
CA PHE A 732 17.17 -26.12 6.37
C PHE A 732 18.61 -25.67 6.62
N GLU A 733 19.30 -26.24 7.61
CA GLU A 733 20.72 -25.96 7.88
C GLU A 733 21.60 -26.32 6.67
N LYS A 734 21.34 -27.46 6.02
CA LYS A 734 22.06 -27.82 4.79
C LYS A 734 21.83 -26.79 3.69
N ALA A 735 20.58 -26.41 3.42
CA ALA A 735 20.27 -25.40 2.41
C ALA A 735 20.86 -24.01 2.76
N ALA A 736 20.93 -23.64 4.04
CA ALA A 736 21.56 -22.42 4.52
C ALA A 736 23.09 -22.44 4.33
N LYS A 737 23.76 -23.56 4.62
CA LYS A 737 25.20 -23.75 4.32
C LYS A 737 25.51 -23.66 2.84
N ASP A 738 24.68 -24.30 2.01
CA ASP A 738 24.80 -24.23 0.54
C ASP A 738 24.59 -22.79 0.06
N PHE A 739 23.57 -22.09 0.57
CA PHE A 739 23.28 -20.68 0.27
C PHE A 739 24.45 -19.75 0.60
N VAL A 740 24.99 -19.84 1.82
CA VAL A 740 26.18 -19.07 2.23
C VAL A 740 27.39 -19.43 1.40
N THR A 741 27.56 -20.69 1.00
CA THR A 741 28.68 -21.11 0.12
C THR A 741 28.56 -20.48 -1.27
N ARG A 742 27.36 -20.36 -1.84
CA ARG A 742 27.15 -19.69 -3.14
C ARG A 742 27.55 -18.21 -3.14
N SER A 743 27.51 -17.52 -2.00
CA SER A 743 27.95 -16.12 -1.89
C SER A 743 29.39 -15.91 -2.37
N LYS A 744 30.27 -16.89 -2.11
CA LYS A 744 31.70 -16.86 -2.46
C LYS A 744 31.97 -16.93 -3.96
N THR A 745 30.96 -17.29 -4.75
CA THR A 745 31.05 -17.46 -6.20
C THR A 745 30.14 -16.50 -6.98
N LEU A 746 29.49 -15.54 -6.30
CA LEU A 746 28.68 -14.51 -6.96
C LEU A 746 29.56 -13.58 -7.79
N ASN A 747 29.14 -13.27 -9.03
CA ASN A 747 29.75 -12.19 -9.78
C ASN A 747 29.28 -10.84 -9.22
N ILE A 748 30.12 -10.19 -8.42
CA ILE A 748 29.80 -8.89 -7.79
C ILE A 748 29.69 -7.73 -8.80
N GLU A 749 30.18 -7.90 -10.02
CA GLU A 749 29.99 -6.94 -11.12
C GLU A 749 28.65 -7.13 -11.84
N ASN A 750 27.94 -8.25 -11.61
CA ASN A 750 26.63 -8.50 -12.20
C ASN A 750 25.50 -8.05 -11.26
N PRO A 751 24.83 -6.91 -11.54
CA PRO A 751 23.78 -6.39 -10.66
C PRO A 751 22.56 -7.33 -10.57
N TYR A 752 22.32 -8.17 -11.57
CA TYR A 752 21.20 -9.12 -11.56
C TYR A 752 21.46 -10.31 -10.64
N GLU A 753 22.70 -10.82 -10.57
CA GLU A 753 23.09 -11.89 -9.62
C GLU A 753 23.03 -11.39 -8.17
N ILE A 754 23.61 -10.21 -7.90
CA ILE A 754 23.48 -9.57 -6.57
C ILE A 754 22.01 -9.35 -6.21
N ARG A 755 21.19 -8.90 -7.16
CA ARG A 755 19.77 -8.63 -6.92
C ARG A 755 19.02 -9.91 -6.57
N ALA A 756 19.19 -10.97 -7.35
CA ALA A 756 18.56 -12.26 -7.09
C ALA A 756 18.95 -12.82 -5.72
N TYR A 757 20.24 -12.75 -5.35
CA TYR A 757 20.73 -13.20 -4.05
C TYR A 757 20.16 -12.37 -2.89
N ASN A 758 20.10 -11.04 -3.04
CA ASN A 758 19.46 -10.15 -2.08
C ASN A 758 17.96 -10.40 -1.93
N ASP A 759 17.24 -10.71 -3.02
CA ASP A 759 15.82 -11.05 -2.95
C ASP A 759 15.62 -12.40 -2.22
N GLN A 760 16.52 -13.39 -2.36
CA GLN A 760 16.47 -14.62 -1.55
C GLN A 760 16.67 -14.33 -0.04
N LEU A 761 17.61 -13.45 0.31
CA LEU A 761 17.81 -12.98 1.69
C LEU A 761 16.58 -12.24 2.25
N LEU A 762 15.98 -11.35 1.45
CA LEU A 762 14.79 -10.58 1.80
C LEU A 762 13.55 -11.44 2.02
N GLN A 763 13.39 -12.49 1.22
CA GLN A 763 12.21 -13.36 1.25
C GLN A 763 12.27 -14.41 2.37
N LEU A 764 13.43 -14.62 3.02
CA LEU A 764 13.58 -15.64 4.06
C LEU A 764 12.67 -15.37 5.27
N GLU A 765 12.69 -14.16 5.83
CA GLU A 765 11.86 -13.81 6.99
C GLU A 765 10.35 -13.95 6.66
N ARG A 766 9.96 -13.51 5.46
CA ARG A 766 8.59 -13.59 4.95
C ARG A 766 8.08 -15.01 4.76
N ALA A 767 8.98 -15.96 4.59
CA ALA A 767 8.65 -17.38 4.45
C ALA A 767 8.01 -17.96 5.72
N PHE A 768 8.18 -17.30 6.87
CA PHE A 768 7.62 -17.70 8.16
C PHE A 768 6.24 -17.11 8.44
N LEU A 769 5.63 -16.35 7.51
CA LEU A 769 4.26 -15.86 7.68
C LEU A 769 3.21 -16.92 7.28
N ASN A 770 2.41 -17.36 8.24
CA ASN A 770 1.17 -18.08 7.99
C ASN A 770 0.04 -17.09 7.63
N PRO A 771 -0.49 -17.09 6.39
CA PRO A 771 -1.55 -16.15 6.00
C PRO A 771 -2.86 -16.31 6.79
N LEU A 772 -3.02 -17.43 7.52
CA LEU A 772 -4.18 -17.72 8.37
C LEU A 772 -4.02 -17.27 9.84
N GLY A 773 -2.86 -16.74 10.26
CA GLY A 773 -2.58 -16.42 11.66
C GLY A 773 -2.33 -17.66 12.54
N GLN A 774 -2.36 -17.50 13.86
CA GLN A 774 -2.17 -18.57 14.84
C GLN A 774 -3.51 -19.01 15.44
N GLY A 775 -4.39 -19.50 14.55
CA GLY A 775 -5.76 -19.89 14.87
C GLY A 775 -6.77 -18.75 14.69
N LEU A 776 -8.03 -19.02 15.02
CA LEU A 776 -9.13 -18.04 14.87
C LEU A 776 -9.02 -16.87 15.87
N ASP A 777 -8.41 -17.11 17.03
CA ASP A 777 -8.32 -16.14 18.12
C ASP A 777 -7.22 -15.09 17.91
N TYR A 778 -6.21 -15.38 17.06
CA TYR A 778 -5.05 -14.52 16.78
C TYR A 778 -4.73 -14.47 15.27
N PRO A 779 -5.63 -13.88 14.45
CA PRO A 779 -5.49 -13.86 12.98
C PRO A 779 -4.40 -12.90 12.47
N ASP A 780 -3.88 -12.04 13.34
CA ASP A 780 -2.81 -11.07 13.13
C ASP A 780 -1.42 -11.61 13.49
N TYR A 781 -1.33 -12.57 14.43
CA TYR A 781 -0.09 -13.26 14.79
C TYR A 781 0.29 -14.27 13.70
N LYS A 782 1.02 -13.84 12.67
CA LYS A 782 1.29 -14.70 11.50
C LYS A 782 2.69 -15.30 11.49
N HIS A 783 3.65 -14.75 12.22
CA HIS A 783 5.03 -15.22 12.15
C HIS A 783 5.21 -16.49 12.98
N ILE A 784 5.30 -17.65 12.33
CA ILE A 784 5.19 -18.98 12.95
C ILE A 784 6.40 -19.38 13.82
N ILE A 785 7.52 -18.68 13.69
CA ILE A 785 8.71 -18.92 14.51
C ILE A 785 8.69 -18.09 15.80
N PHE A 786 8.18 -16.86 15.74
CA PHE A 786 8.16 -15.89 16.85
C PHE A 786 6.86 -15.11 16.83
N ALA A 787 6.13 -15.08 17.95
CA ALA A 787 4.98 -14.20 18.16
C ALA A 787 4.87 -13.81 19.64
N PRO A 788 4.06 -12.79 20.00
CA PRO A 788 3.81 -12.44 21.40
C PRO A 788 3.37 -13.67 22.20
N ALA A 789 3.91 -13.87 23.40
CA ALA A 789 3.49 -15.01 24.23
C ALA A 789 2.08 -14.76 24.80
N LYS A 790 1.22 -15.78 24.82
CA LYS A 790 -0.14 -15.66 25.40
C LYS A 790 -0.13 -15.26 26.88
N THR A 791 0.93 -15.59 27.61
CA THR A 791 1.11 -15.24 29.03
C THR A 791 1.78 -13.89 29.26
N ASP A 792 2.45 -13.34 28.25
CA ASP A 792 3.17 -12.06 28.29
C ASP A 792 3.41 -11.57 26.85
N GLN A 793 2.62 -10.58 26.43
CA GLN A 793 2.68 -10.08 25.05
C GLN A 793 3.95 -9.22 24.79
N TYR A 794 4.63 -8.73 25.84
CA TYR A 794 5.88 -7.97 25.71
C TYR A 794 7.09 -8.86 25.34
N SER A 795 7.01 -10.16 25.59
CA SER A 795 8.01 -11.14 25.17
C SER A 795 7.59 -11.97 23.95
N ALA A 796 8.59 -12.39 23.17
CA ALA A 796 8.39 -13.32 22.06
C ALA A 796 8.44 -14.77 22.56
N SER A 797 7.40 -15.55 22.27
CA SER A 797 7.45 -17.01 22.35
C SER A 797 8.01 -17.57 21.03
N GLY A 798 8.98 -18.47 21.14
CA GLY A 798 9.58 -19.15 19.99
C GLY A 798 8.96 -20.53 19.77
N PHE A 799 8.50 -20.83 18.55
CA PHE A 799 7.49 -21.87 18.26
C PHE A 799 6.22 -21.71 19.11
N PRO A 800 5.53 -20.54 19.03
CA PRO A 800 4.43 -20.16 19.91
C PRO A 800 3.31 -21.21 19.95
N THR A 801 2.79 -21.65 18.80
CA THR A 801 1.67 -22.60 18.76
C THR A 801 2.01 -23.99 19.28
N ILE A 802 3.26 -24.44 19.11
CA ILE A 802 3.73 -25.71 19.69
C ILE A 802 3.82 -25.60 21.22
N ASN A 803 4.31 -24.48 21.75
CA ASN A 803 4.37 -24.24 23.20
C ASN A 803 2.95 -24.15 23.80
N ASP A 804 2.02 -23.51 23.10
CA ASP A 804 0.61 -23.42 23.53
C ASP A 804 -0.07 -24.81 23.55
N ALA A 805 0.12 -25.61 22.50
CA ALA A 805 -0.42 -26.97 22.42
C ALA A 805 0.18 -27.91 23.48
N LEU A 806 1.45 -27.69 23.86
CA LEU A 806 2.10 -28.35 24.99
C LEU A 806 1.44 -27.99 26.33
N VAL A 807 1.15 -26.70 26.57
CA VAL A 807 0.43 -26.25 27.78
C VAL A 807 -0.99 -26.82 27.83
N GLY A 808 -1.67 -26.90 26.67
CA GLY A 808 -2.99 -27.53 26.54
C GLY A 808 -2.99 -29.07 26.69
N ASN A 809 -1.81 -29.71 26.68
CA ASN A 809 -1.62 -31.17 26.74
C ASN A 809 -2.44 -31.94 25.67
N ASN A 810 -2.61 -31.35 24.48
CA ASN A 810 -3.40 -31.92 23.39
C ASN A 810 -2.50 -32.48 22.28
N GLN A 811 -2.32 -33.80 22.28
CA GLN A 811 -1.42 -34.49 21.33
C GLN A 811 -1.82 -34.30 19.85
N ILE A 812 -3.12 -34.17 19.55
CA ILE A 812 -3.60 -34.02 18.16
C ILE A 812 -3.25 -32.63 17.64
N GLU A 813 -3.55 -31.60 18.44
CA GLU A 813 -3.24 -30.20 18.15
C GLU A 813 -1.72 -29.98 18.07
N MET A 814 -0.96 -30.54 19.00
CA MET A 814 0.51 -30.48 18.96
C MET A 814 1.09 -31.13 17.70
N ASN A 815 0.59 -32.30 17.28
CA ASN A 815 1.02 -32.93 16.03
C ASN A 815 0.69 -32.05 14.80
N GLN A 816 -0.46 -31.37 14.81
CA GLN A 816 -0.86 -30.42 13.77
C GLN A 816 0.08 -29.20 13.73
N GLU A 817 0.37 -28.59 14.87
CA GLU A 817 1.24 -27.41 14.96
C GLU A 817 2.70 -27.73 14.59
N ILE A 818 3.21 -28.91 14.99
CA ILE A 818 4.50 -29.44 14.51
C ILE A 818 4.51 -29.53 12.97
N ALA A 819 3.44 -30.06 12.36
CA ALA A 819 3.35 -30.18 10.90
C ALA A 819 3.29 -28.80 10.20
N ILE A 820 2.60 -27.82 10.79
CA ILE A 820 2.55 -26.44 10.29
C ILE A 820 3.93 -25.78 10.36
N VAL A 821 4.65 -25.90 11.49
CA VAL A 821 6.00 -25.33 11.63
C VAL A 821 6.99 -26.00 10.65
N VAL A 822 6.95 -27.33 10.52
CA VAL A 822 7.73 -28.09 9.52
C VAL A 822 7.46 -27.58 8.10
N TYR A 823 6.20 -27.32 7.77
CA TYR A 823 5.78 -26.85 6.45
C TYR A 823 6.40 -25.49 6.10
N PHE A 824 6.34 -24.52 7.01
CA PHE A 824 6.93 -23.19 6.80
C PHE A 824 8.47 -23.20 6.82
N ILE A 825 9.12 -24.01 7.67
CA ILE A 825 10.58 -24.21 7.62
C ILE A 825 11.01 -24.80 6.27
N ARG A 826 10.26 -25.76 5.73
CA ARG A 826 10.54 -26.32 4.40
C ARG A 826 10.21 -25.35 3.24
N GLY A 827 9.24 -24.46 3.43
CA GLY A 827 9.00 -23.31 2.55
C GLY A 827 10.20 -22.35 2.53
N ALA A 828 10.69 -21.94 3.70
CA ALA A 828 11.88 -21.10 3.87
C ALA A 828 13.14 -21.72 3.25
N LEU A 829 13.34 -23.04 3.46
CA LEU A 829 14.38 -23.82 2.79
C LEU A 829 14.31 -23.72 1.28
N SER A 830 13.10 -23.78 0.70
CA SER A 830 12.92 -23.74 -0.76
C SER A 830 13.36 -22.41 -1.37
N ILE A 831 13.22 -21.31 -0.63
CA ILE A 831 13.69 -19.97 -1.02
C ILE A 831 15.23 -19.90 -1.03
N LEU A 832 15.93 -20.67 -0.19
CA LEU A 832 17.40 -20.72 -0.15
C LEU A 832 18.03 -21.66 -1.19
N LYS A 833 17.25 -22.49 -1.89
CA LYS A 833 17.77 -23.32 -2.99
C LYS A 833 18.17 -22.46 -4.18
N GLN A 834 19.10 -22.97 -4.98
CA GLN A 834 19.46 -22.33 -6.24
C GLN A 834 18.31 -22.55 -7.23
N PHE A 835 17.83 -21.48 -7.87
CA PHE A 835 17.01 -21.63 -9.08
C PHE A 835 17.90 -22.20 -10.17
N ASP A 836 17.45 -23.27 -10.83
CA ASP A 836 18.16 -23.82 -11.99
C ASP A 836 18.41 -22.71 -13.01
N LYS A 837 19.60 -22.73 -13.63
CA LYS A 837 19.96 -21.78 -14.68
C LYS A 837 18.94 -21.92 -15.82
N PHE A 838 18.04 -20.96 -15.97
CA PHE A 838 17.32 -20.72 -17.23
C PHE A 838 18.29 -20.13 -18.26
N MET A 839 19.30 -20.92 -18.63
CA MET A 839 20.29 -20.68 -19.68
C MET A 839 20.77 -22.02 -20.28
N THR A 840 19.89 -22.64 -21.06
CA THR A 840 20.17 -23.35 -22.32
C THR A 840 18.94 -23.26 -23.19
#